data_AF-A0A6I2ULE9-F1
#
_entry.id   AF-A0A6I2ULE9-F1
#
_cell.length_a   1.000
_cell.length_b   1.000
_cell.length_c   1.000
_cell.angle_alpha   90.00
_cell.angle_beta   90.00
_cell.angle_gamma   90.00
#
_symmetry.space_group_name_H-M   'P 1'
#
loop_
_entity.id
_entity.type
_entity.pdbx_description
1 polymer ?
#
loop_
_entity_poly.entity_id
_entity_poly.type
_entity_poly.pdbx_seq_one_letter_code
_entity_poly.pdbx_strand_id
1 'polypeptide(L)'
;MNYIKIEYDRLHIIDKKNIDYKLIIEELVKDELSVFYIVDKGHVVSAIDKYDVIYGREPSLKKEYIFNFSEYPSSKQIHDILKKYLFKKIVVFVNNKLICEYRNLEYGYFPRQIYRNYMALRCLWYFKQDFKRYLVDNGYREIIIISCWDIRLCFSTLFPDIKVSLMEDLKDILYHDDTLILDFKYGEDYYRFLDGNHLDKLKNFFLIAETIVLKIFQKYCISNNVKYAFVQGPIKDKLTCLSEIEKKNFNDNRTLNDLLCDDTMIKVISSDSDDYEYLRRRLLGATYVLNNGFSLIESNFSSKYLNIKEGIRKTIPCVEEQENSIHIFGPCITNGYMVSDKNTIASYLQRIILDCKVYNHGTNNGQFLLCDIINALNTAVRAGDYFIFILESDPILEHVGIHVHNSTNMFNEKKNKNFFYDCPAHCNKYANQLLAEYIYNIINIKKYTYKTKKESFFDKFATNVYNFEHYDVTNPDLCSFYIRYSPLKEKLKKYKKIGGILAHAAPFTNGHKYLVETALKEMEAVVFFVMGDYLHSLSVMDRVEMAKINLMEYANVYVVPIESFAISATYFPAYASRNNELYSENNLLMYTGEMVDKYVFGYFGIKHRFLGEEEPGSFTDRYNSLVKKAAALQGIKVYVIPRSLDAKGKVISATSFRNVSEFDNYNDVKDILSYETFSYIKDNDIVFF
;
A
#
# COMPACT_ATOMS: atom_id res chain seq x y z
N MET A 1 9.33 -11.64 -12.68
CA MET A 1 10.08 -11.07 -11.54
C MET A 1 10.28 -9.60 -11.85
N ASN A 2 9.67 -8.72 -11.06
CA ASN A 2 9.63 -7.28 -11.33
C ASN A 2 10.93 -6.62 -10.82
N TYR A 3 12.03 -6.69 -11.58
CA TYR A 3 13.28 -6.03 -11.21
C TYR A 3 13.66 -4.96 -12.23
N ILE A 4 14.16 -3.82 -11.74
CA ILE A 4 14.80 -2.79 -12.54
C ILE A 4 16.31 -2.89 -12.41
N LYS A 5 17.02 -2.67 -13.51
CA LYS A 5 18.47 -2.52 -13.51
C LYS A 5 18.81 -1.03 -13.42
N ILE A 6 19.64 -0.68 -12.45
CA ILE A 6 20.21 0.65 -12.24
C ILE A 6 21.68 0.57 -12.64
N GLU A 7 22.03 1.30 -13.69
CA GLU A 7 23.39 1.36 -14.21
C GLU A 7 24.30 2.19 -13.30
N TYR A 8 25.63 1.96 -13.40
CA TYR A 8 26.65 2.57 -12.55
C TYR A 8 26.54 4.09 -12.38
N ASP A 9 26.25 4.80 -13.48
CA ASP A 9 26.11 6.26 -13.55
C ASP A 9 24.95 6.80 -12.71
N ARG A 10 23.99 5.93 -12.36
CA ARG A 10 22.81 6.25 -11.54
C ARG A 10 22.94 5.72 -10.11
N LEU A 11 24.07 5.09 -9.74
CA LEU A 11 24.32 4.62 -8.38
C LEU A 11 24.83 5.76 -7.50
N HIS A 12 24.54 5.71 -6.20
CA HIS A 12 25.10 6.65 -5.24
C HIS A 12 26.54 6.30 -4.93
N ILE A 13 27.48 7.04 -5.51
CA ILE A 13 28.92 6.83 -5.36
C ILE A 13 29.52 8.02 -4.61
N ILE A 14 30.16 7.74 -3.48
CA ILE A 14 30.70 8.77 -2.58
C ILE A 14 32.21 8.55 -2.43
N ASP A 15 33.02 9.59 -2.60
CA ASP A 15 34.44 9.54 -2.26
C ASP A 15 34.61 9.39 -0.74
N LYS A 16 35.48 8.49 -0.30
CA LYS A 16 35.75 8.21 1.12
C LYS A 16 36.09 9.47 1.94
N LYS A 17 36.64 10.51 1.31
CA LYS A 17 36.95 11.79 1.98
C LYS A 17 35.74 12.71 2.16
N ASN A 18 34.65 12.45 1.46
CA ASN A 18 33.47 13.29 1.38
C ASN A 18 32.20 12.59 1.92
N ILE A 19 32.37 11.65 2.86
CA ILE A 19 31.22 10.95 3.45
C ILE A 19 30.46 11.92 4.35
N ASP A 20 29.29 12.34 3.89
CA ASP A 20 28.30 13.07 4.68
C ASP A 20 27.17 12.12 5.09
N TYR A 21 27.22 11.66 6.34
CA TYR A 21 26.21 10.75 6.88
C TYR A 21 24.83 11.38 6.95
N LYS A 22 24.71 12.70 7.07
CA LYS A 22 23.41 13.38 7.08
C LYS A 22 22.74 13.28 5.71
N LEU A 23 23.49 13.56 4.64
CA LEU A 23 22.98 13.46 3.27
C LEU A 23 22.64 12.01 2.89
N ILE A 24 23.44 11.05 3.36
CA ILE A 24 23.14 9.62 3.22
C ILE A 24 21.82 9.26 3.90
N ILE A 25 21.59 9.72 5.14
CA ILE A 25 20.33 9.49 5.86
C ILE A 25 19.14 10.09 5.12
N GLU A 26 19.24 11.35 4.69
CA GLU A 26 18.17 12.04 3.96
C GLU A 26 17.76 11.29 2.69
N GLU A 27 18.72 10.67 2.02
CA GLU A 27 18.47 9.89 0.81
C GLU A 27 17.99 8.46 1.12
N LEU A 28 18.49 7.81 2.17
CA LEU A 28 17.97 6.51 2.65
C LEU A 28 16.54 6.59 3.19
N VAL A 29 16.10 7.78 3.60
CA VAL A 29 14.72 8.05 3.98
C VAL A 29 13.82 8.13 2.74
N LYS A 30 14.31 8.76 1.67
CA LYS A 30 13.61 8.78 0.37
C LYS A 30 13.59 7.39 -0.27
N ASP A 31 14.65 6.61 -0.09
CA ASP A 31 14.82 5.26 -0.60
C ASP A 31 15.52 4.32 0.40
N GLU A 32 14.74 3.52 1.11
CA GLU A 32 15.28 2.54 2.05
C GLU A 32 16.13 1.44 1.39
N LEU A 33 15.98 1.23 0.08
CA LEU A 33 16.75 0.25 -0.67
C LEU A 33 18.07 0.81 -1.17
N SER A 34 18.28 2.14 -1.11
CA SER A 34 19.51 2.77 -1.57
C SER A 34 20.75 2.25 -0.87
N VAL A 35 21.86 2.27 -1.61
CA VAL A 35 23.19 1.88 -1.17
C VAL A 35 24.16 2.96 -1.63
N PHE A 36 25.01 3.39 -0.71
CA PHE A 36 26.06 4.35 -0.98
C PHE A 36 27.38 3.60 -1.08
N TYR A 37 27.97 3.58 -2.27
CA TYR A 37 29.23 2.92 -2.54
C TYR A 37 30.37 3.89 -2.27
N ILE A 38 31.20 3.55 -1.29
CA ILE A 38 32.32 4.38 -0.90
C ILE A 38 33.52 4.04 -1.77
N VAL A 39 34.05 5.05 -2.44
CA VAL A 39 35.19 4.93 -3.34
C VAL A 39 36.42 5.56 -2.72
N ASP A 40 37.55 4.84 -2.76
CA ASP A 40 38.86 5.34 -2.39
C ASP A 40 39.80 5.13 -3.59
N LYS A 41 40.41 6.20 -4.09
CA LYS A 41 41.30 6.20 -5.28
C LYS A 41 40.68 5.49 -6.50
N GLY A 42 39.39 5.70 -6.74
CA GLY A 42 38.67 5.14 -7.90
C GLY A 42 38.23 3.67 -7.74
N HIS A 43 38.42 3.06 -6.57
CA HIS A 43 37.95 1.71 -6.26
C HIS A 43 36.89 1.74 -5.16
N VAL A 44 35.81 0.97 -5.33
CA VAL A 44 34.82 0.79 -4.26
C VAL A 44 35.45 -0.02 -3.13
N VAL A 45 35.49 0.54 -1.93
CA VAL A 45 36.13 -0.06 -0.74
C VAL A 45 35.13 -0.47 0.33
N SER A 46 33.96 0.17 0.39
CA SER A 46 32.88 -0.17 1.32
C SER A 46 31.53 0.22 0.73
N ALA A 47 30.45 -0.22 1.36
CA ALA A 47 29.10 0.19 1.01
C ALA A 47 28.31 0.47 2.30
N ILE A 48 27.45 1.48 2.25
CA ILE A 48 26.57 1.89 3.34
C ILE A 48 25.14 1.66 2.89
N ASP A 49 24.37 0.90 3.68
CA ASP A 49 22.91 0.80 3.52
C ASP A 49 22.18 1.26 4.78
N LYS A 50 20.85 1.20 4.72
CA LYS A 50 19.96 1.50 5.83
C LYS A 50 20.31 0.76 7.12
N TYR A 51 20.74 -0.50 7.08
CA TYR A 51 21.02 -1.28 8.28
C TYR A 51 22.34 -0.90 8.92
N ASP A 52 23.35 -0.54 8.13
CA ASP A 52 24.58 0.02 8.68
C ASP A 52 24.27 1.31 9.43
N VAL A 53 23.41 2.14 8.82
CA VAL A 53 22.94 3.38 9.39
C VAL A 53 21.93 3.18 10.51
N ILE A 54 21.20 2.07 10.68
CA ILE A 54 20.27 1.87 11.82
C ILE A 54 20.96 1.18 13.02
N TYR A 55 21.97 0.37 12.74
CA TYR A 55 22.62 -0.45 13.77
C TYR A 55 24.04 0.00 14.09
N GLY A 56 24.52 1.09 13.48
CA GLY A 56 25.89 1.59 13.69
C GLY A 56 26.94 0.58 13.29
N ARG A 57 26.68 -0.17 12.20
CA ARG A 57 27.63 -1.15 11.69
C ARG A 57 28.67 -0.44 10.86
N GLU A 58 29.89 -0.94 10.89
CA GLU A 58 30.93 -0.44 10.01
C GLU A 58 30.56 -0.72 8.53
N PRO A 59 30.72 0.27 7.63
CA PRO A 59 30.49 0.08 6.20
C PRO A 59 31.27 -1.11 5.64
N SER A 60 30.61 -1.97 4.85
CA SER A 60 31.22 -3.23 4.39
C SER A 60 30.72 -3.66 3.01
N LEU A 61 31.62 -4.24 2.21
CA LEU A 61 31.29 -4.90 0.94
C LEU A 61 30.92 -6.38 1.09
N LYS A 62 31.03 -6.96 2.29
CA LYS A 62 30.66 -8.36 2.54
C LYS A 62 29.16 -8.48 2.82
N LYS A 63 28.34 -8.15 1.83
CA LYS A 63 26.88 -8.25 1.94
C LYS A 63 26.35 -9.41 1.11
N GLU A 64 25.34 -10.10 1.62
CA GLU A 64 24.76 -11.31 1.01
C GLU A 64 24.19 -11.07 -0.40
N TYR A 65 23.88 -9.81 -0.71
CA TYR A 65 23.34 -9.37 -2.00
C TYR A 65 24.39 -8.82 -2.99
N ILE A 66 25.68 -8.80 -2.62
CA ILE A 66 26.77 -8.34 -3.49
C ILE A 66 27.43 -9.55 -4.17
N PHE A 67 27.42 -9.56 -5.51
CA PHE A 67 27.94 -10.66 -6.32
C PHE A 67 29.09 -10.19 -7.20
N ASN A 68 30.23 -10.89 -7.09
CA ASN A 68 31.41 -10.67 -7.93
C ASN A 68 31.47 -11.73 -9.03
N PHE A 69 31.64 -11.28 -10.27
CA PHE A 69 31.83 -12.11 -11.45
C PHE A 69 33.16 -11.80 -12.12
N SER A 70 33.77 -12.80 -12.76
CA SER A 70 34.94 -12.62 -13.61
C SER A 70 34.60 -11.98 -14.97
N GLU A 71 33.37 -12.15 -15.42
CA GLU A 71 32.84 -11.62 -16.69
C GLU A 71 31.42 -11.10 -16.50
N TYR A 72 30.89 -10.37 -17.49
CA TYR A 72 29.54 -9.82 -17.39
C TYR A 72 28.51 -10.95 -17.27
N PRO A 73 27.69 -11.00 -16.20
CA PRO A 73 26.76 -12.10 -16.01
C PRO A 73 25.64 -12.04 -17.06
N SER A 74 25.29 -13.20 -17.60
CA SER A 74 24.14 -13.34 -18.51
C SER A 74 22.83 -13.05 -17.77
N SER A 75 21.79 -12.63 -18.51
CA SER A 75 20.45 -12.43 -17.96
C SER A 75 19.90 -13.69 -17.26
N LYS A 76 20.29 -14.88 -17.73
CA LYS A 76 19.94 -16.16 -17.10
C LYS A 76 20.60 -16.32 -15.73
N GLN A 77 21.90 -16.02 -15.61
CA GLN A 77 22.61 -16.10 -14.33
C GLN A 77 22.03 -15.12 -13.31
N ILE A 78 21.74 -13.88 -13.73
CA ILE A 78 21.04 -12.92 -12.87
C ILE A 78 19.67 -13.44 -12.46
N HIS A 79 18.88 -13.94 -13.42
CA HIS A 79 17.57 -14.51 -13.13
C HIS A 79 17.62 -15.68 -12.14
N ASP A 80 18.59 -16.58 -12.28
CA ASP A 80 18.76 -17.73 -11.40
C ASP A 80 19.14 -17.30 -9.97
N ILE A 81 19.98 -16.27 -9.81
CA ILE A 81 20.31 -15.69 -8.50
C ILE A 81 19.08 -15.02 -7.88
N LEU A 82 18.36 -14.20 -8.65
CA LEU A 82 17.12 -13.54 -8.22
C LEU A 82 16.06 -14.56 -7.79
N LYS A 83 15.97 -15.69 -8.51
CA LYS A 83 15.05 -16.79 -8.20
C LYS A 83 15.47 -17.61 -6.98
N LYS A 84 16.77 -17.77 -6.76
CA LYS A 84 17.31 -18.56 -5.66
C LYS A 84 17.25 -17.86 -4.31
N TYR A 85 17.44 -16.54 -4.29
CA TYR A 85 17.63 -15.80 -3.04
C TYR A 85 16.61 -14.68 -2.79
N LEU A 86 15.71 -14.38 -3.77
CA LEU A 86 14.60 -13.43 -3.62
C LEU A 86 15.00 -12.10 -2.97
N PHE A 87 16.19 -11.60 -3.30
CA PHE A 87 16.67 -10.36 -2.69
C PHE A 87 15.81 -9.18 -3.14
N LYS A 88 15.61 -8.22 -2.22
CA LYS A 88 15.04 -6.91 -2.59
C LYS A 88 15.93 -6.15 -3.57
N LYS A 89 17.23 -6.44 -3.56
CA LYS A 89 18.24 -5.88 -4.47
C LYS A 89 19.41 -6.83 -4.69
N ILE A 90 20.08 -6.73 -5.82
CA ILE A 90 21.33 -7.44 -6.14
C ILE A 90 22.33 -6.43 -6.68
N VAL A 91 23.58 -6.49 -6.22
CA VAL A 91 24.65 -5.62 -6.70
C VAL A 91 25.64 -6.48 -7.48
N VAL A 92 25.98 -6.04 -8.68
CA VAL A 92 26.84 -6.78 -9.60
C VAL A 92 28.18 -6.07 -9.74
N PHE A 93 29.24 -6.81 -9.38
CA PHE A 93 30.62 -6.46 -9.65
C PHE A 93 31.17 -7.37 -10.75
N VAL A 94 31.93 -6.80 -11.67
CA VAL A 94 32.69 -7.55 -12.68
C VAL A 94 34.16 -7.16 -12.56
N ASN A 95 35.04 -8.13 -12.33
CA ASN A 95 36.47 -7.90 -12.08
C ASN A 95 36.71 -6.83 -10.99
N ASN A 96 36.00 -6.96 -9.86
CA ASN A 96 36.03 -6.03 -8.72
C ASN A 96 35.64 -4.58 -9.04
N LYS A 97 35.03 -4.32 -10.21
CA LYS A 97 34.42 -3.03 -10.54
C LYS A 97 32.91 -3.13 -10.35
N LEU A 98 32.34 -2.19 -9.63
CA LEU A 98 30.89 -2.04 -9.52
C LEU A 98 30.32 -1.70 -10.90
N ILE A 99 29.29 -2.41 -11.34
CA ILE A 99 28.70 -2.24 -12.68
C ILE A 99 27.26 -1.78 -12.61
N CYS A 100 26.43 -2.45 -11.82
CA CYS A 100 25.00 -2.15 -11.75
C CYS A 100 24.36 -2.75 -10.50
N GLU A 101 23.14 -2.31 -10.22
CA GLU A 101 22.27 -2.86 -9.18
C GLU A 101 20.93 -3.28 -9.80
N TYR A 102 20.42 -4.46 -9.46
CA TYR A 102 19.06 -4.88 -9.77
C TYR A 102 18.17 -4.68 -8.54
N ARG A 103 17.12 -3.86 -8.61
CA ARG A 103 16.16 -3.64 -7.50
C ARG A 103 14.82 -4.27 -7.81
N ASN A 104 14.22 -4.93 -6.82
CA ASN A 104 12.87 -5.46 -6.92
C ASN A 104 11.84 -4.34 -6.74
N LEU A 105 11.01 -4.13 -7.75
CA LEU A 105 9.96 -3.10 -7.77
C LEU A 105 8.83 -3.39 -6.77
N GLU A 106 8.65 -4.63 -6.32
CA GLU A 106 7.60 -4.99 -5.36
C GLU A 106 7.90 -4.51 -3.93
N TYR A 107 9.12 -4.01 -3.65
CA TYR A 107 9.62 -3.76 -2.29
C TYR A 107 9.90 -2.29 -1.94
N GLY A 108 9.32 -1.33 -2.66
CA GLY A 108 9.38 0.09 -2.32
C GLY A 108 8.14 0.59 -1.54
N TYR A 109 8.12 1.65 -0.74
CA TYR A 109 9.08 2.70 -0.36
C TYR A 109 8.43 3.41 0.84
N PHE A 110 8.79 3.10 2.10
CA PHE A 110 8.57 3.91 3.32
C PHE A 110 9.03 3.06 4.52
N PRO A 111 9.75 3.64 5.50
CA PRO A 111 9.93 3.00 6.80
C PRO A 111 8.59 2.55 7.37
N ARG A 112 8.53 1.31 7.87
CA ARG A 112 7.31 0.71 8.42
C ARG A 112 6.60 1.63 9.42
N GLN A 113 7.38 2.41 10.17
CA GLN A 113 6.89 3.43 11.10
C GLN A 113 6.27 4.65 10.41
N ILE A 114 6.91 5.19 9.37
CA ILE A 114 6.37 6.33 8.62
C ILE A 114 5.04 5.94 7.99
N TYR A 115 5.00 4.77 7.35
CA TYR A 115 3.77 4.22 6.80
C TYR A 115 2.67 4.09 7.86
N ARG A 116 3.01 3.63 9.08
CA ARG A 116 2.07 3.59 10.22
C ARG A 116 1.55 4.99 10.59
N ASN A 117 2.42 5.99 10.71
CA ASN A 117 2.00 7.36 11.04
C ASN A 117 1.06 7.92 9.97
N TYR A 118 1.36 7.73 8.69
CA TYR A 118 0.46 8.10 7.60
C TYR A 118 -0.88 7.35 7.67
N MET A 119 -0.87 6.04 7.94
CA MET A 119 -2.09 5.26 8.14
C MET A 119 -2.90 5.72 9.36
N ALA A 120 -2.27 6.27 10.40
CA ALA A 120 -2.97 6.80 11.55
C ALA A 120 -3.67 8.15 11.28
N LEU A 121 -3.27 8.92 10.25
CA LEU A 121 -3.84 10.26 9.98
C LEU A 121 -5.35 10.24 9.79
N ARG A 122 -5.89 9.15 9.22
CA ARG A 122 -7.34 8.96 9.06
C ARG A 122 -8.12 9.07 10.37
N CYS A 123 -7.49 8.71 11.49
CA CYS A 123 -8.11 8.74 12.81
C CYS A 123 -8.38 10.18 13.27
N LEU A 124 -7.56 11.14 12.84
CA LEU A 124 -7.67 12.53 13.28
C LEU A 124 -9.06 13.09 12.99
N TRP A 125 -9.64 12.77 11.84
CA TRP A 125 -10.91 13.35 11.42
C TRP A 125 -12.09 12.78 12.24
N TYR A 126 -12.15 11.45 12.38
CA TYR A 126 -13.20 10.77 13.13
C TYR A 126 -13.15 11.04 14.63
N PHE A 127 -11.94 11.21 15.17
CA PHE A 127 -11.69 11.33 16.61
C PHE A 127 -11.11 12.69 16.98
N LYS A 128 -11.37 13.73 16.19
CA LYS A 128 -10.77 15.07 16.38
C LYS A 128 -10.94 15.62 17.80
N GLN A 129 -12.09 15.36 18.42
CA GLN A 129 -12.36 15.83 19.78
C GLN A 129 -11.53 15.07 20.81
N ASP A 130 -11.34 13.77 20.63
CA ASP A 130 -10.51 12.95 21.50
C ASP A 130 -9.02 13.29 21.35
N PHE A 131 -8.55 13.57 20.13
CA PHE A 131 -7.20 14.11 19.90
C PHE A 131 -7.03 15.50 20.52
N LYS A 132 -8.00 16.41 20.34
CA LYS A 132 -7.96 17.74 20.97
C LYS A 132 -7.86 17.61 22.49
N ARG A 133 -8.66 16.73 23.08
CA ARG A 133 -8.61 16.43 24.51
C ARG A 133 -7.26 15.86 24.93
N TYR A 134 -6.70 14.92 24.17
CA TYR A 134 -5.35 14.40 24.43
C TYR A 134 -4.30 15.52 24.45
N LEU A 135 -4.35 16.44 23.49
CA LEU A 135 -3.42 17.58 23.45
C LEU A 135 -3.55 18.46 24.71
N VAL A 136 -4.78 18.80 25.09
CA VAL A 136 -5.06 19.62 26.29
C VAL A 136 -4.68 18.92 27.59
N ASP A 137 -5.05 17.65 27.75
CA ASP A 137 -4.79 16.86 28.96
C ASP A 137 -3.28 16.66 29.20
N ASN A 138 -2.47 16.69 28.14
CA ASN A 138 -1.00 16.63 28.22
C ASN A 138 -0.34 18.03 28.20
N GLY A 139 -1.11 19.11 28.22
CA GLY A 139 -0.60 20.48 28.28
C GLY A 139 0.05 20.98 26.98
N TYR A 140 -0.15 20.31 25.85
CA TYR A 140 0.43 20.72 24.57
C TYR A 140 -0.28 21.96 24.01
N ARG A 141 0.52 22.98 23.67
CA ARG A 141 0.07 24.24 23.03
C ARG A 141 0.65 24.44 21.63
N GLU A 142 1.70 23.70 21.31
CA GLU A 142 2.31 23.68 19.99
C GLU A 142 2.51 22.24 19.50
N ILE A 143 2.31 22.04 18.20
CA ILE A 143 2.68 20.82 17.48
C ILE A 143 3.71 21.21 16.42
N ILE A 144 4.88 20.58 16.46
CA ILE A 144 5.87 20.64 15.39
C ILE A 144 5.73 19.37 14.56
N ILE A 145 5.51 19.54 13.25
CA ILE A 145 5.39 18.44 12.30
C ILE A 145 6.64 18.39 11.44
N ILE A 146 7.38 17.30 11.57
CA ILE A 146 8.55 16.99 10.75
C ILE A 146 8.04 16.22 9.53
N SER A 147 7.73 16.94 8.46
CA SER A 147 7.07 16.39 7.26
C SER A 147 7.03 17.42 6.12
N CYS A 148 6.03 17.31 5.25
CA CYS A 148 5.65 18.28 4.25
C CYS A 148 4.53 19.22 4.75
N TRP A 149 4.31 20.30 3.99
CA TRP A 149 3.29 21.30 4.24
C TRP A 149 1.87 20.71 4.36
N ASP A 150 1.58 19.64 3.63
CA ASP A 150 0.26 19.01 3.58
C ASP A 150 -0.16 18.40 4.94
N ILE A 151 0.76 17.68 5.60
CA ILE A 151 0.51 17.13 6.93
C ILE A 151 0.36 18.25 7.95
N ARG A 152 1.19 19.30 7.84
CA ARG A 152 1.06 20.47 8.71
C ARG A 152 -0.28 21.18 8.53
N LEU A 153 -0.75 21.34 7.30
CA LEU A 153 -2.05 21.92 7.01
C LEU A 153 -3.19 21.09 7.62
N CYS A 154 -3.13 19.77 7.49
CA CYS A 154 -4.11 18.84 8.07
C CYS A 154 -4.29 19.07 9.58
N PHE A 155 -3.21 19.08 10.36
CA PHE A 155 -3.27 19.34 11.81
C PHE A 155 -3.75 20.76 12.12
N SER A 156 -3.25 21.78 11.41
CA SER A 156 -3.68 23.17 11.65
C SER A 156 -5.17 23.40 11.39
N THR A 157 -5.74 22.66 10.42
CA THR A 157 -7.17 22.73 10.08
C THR A 157 -8.02 22.05 11.15
N LEU A 158 -7.56 20.93 11.70
CA LEU A 158 -8.29 20.16 12.71
C LEU A 158 -8.17 20.75 14.12
N PHE A 159 -7.08 21.44 14.41
CA PHE A 159 -6.77 22.01 15.72
C PHE A 159 -6.40 23.50 15.62
N PRO A 160 -7.35 24.38 15.23
CA PRO A 160 -7.06 25.80 15.02
C PRO A 160 -6.62 26.55 16.29
N ASP A 161 -6.93 26.01 17.47
CA ASP A 161 -6.55 26.58 18.77
C ASP A 161 -5.12 26.18 19.21
N ILE A 162 -4.44 25.33 18.45
CA ILE A 162 -3.09 24.83 18.73
C ILE A 162 -2.15 25.39 17.68
N LYS A 163 -1.00 25.92 18.09
CA LYS A 163 0.01 26.39 17.14
C LYS A 163 0.58 25.19 16.40
N VAL A 164 0.48 25.16 15.07
CA VAL A 164 1.04 24.06 14.25
C VAL A 164 2.13 24.58 13.32
N SER A 165 3.35 24.15 13.60
CA SER A 165 4.58 24.55 12.91
C SER A 165 5.06 23.42 12.00
N LEU A 166 5.58 23.77 10.82
CA LEU A 166 6.21 22.83 9.89
C LEU A 166 7.73 22.86 10.09
N MET A 167 8.35 21.69 10.12
CA MET A 167 9.78 21.53 10.06
C MET A 167 10.11 20.62 8.86
N GLU A 168 10.76 21.18 7.85
CA GLU A 168 11.10 20.43 6.63
C GLU A 168 12.33 19.55 6.82
N ASP A 169 13.27 19.93 7.70
CA ASP A 169 14.50 19.19 8.02
C ASP A 169 14.89 19.33 9.49
N LEU A 170 15.70 18.38 9.96
CA LEU A 170 16.32 18.40 11.28
C LEU A 170 17.44 19.45 11.32
N LYS A 171 17.11 20.63 11.86
CA LYS A 171 18.05 21.68 12.29
C LYS A 171 17.72 22.04 13.75
N ASP A 172 18.71 22.53 14.50
CA ASP A 172 18.68 22.86 15.94
C ASP A 172 17.26 23.10 16.49
N ILE A 173 16.68 22.05 17.08
CA ILE A 173 15.28 22.10 17.50
C ILE A 173 15.22 22.89 18.81
N LEU A 174 14.77 24.14 18.75
CA LEU A 174 14.35 24.89 19.91
C LEU A 174 12.87 24.58 20.17
N TYR A 175 12.59 23.83 21.23
CA TYR A 175 11.23 23.44 21.63
C TYR A 175 11.01 23.69 23.12
N HIS A 176 9.74 23.87 23.49
CA HIS A 176 9.31 24.10 24.87
C HIS A 176 8.70 22.83 25.48
N ASP A 177 8.36 22.85 26.78
CA ASP A 177 7.74 21.71 27.47
C ASP A 177 6.30 21.43 27.03
N ASP A 178 5.61 22.44 26.50
CA ASP A 178 4.27 22.36 25.92
C ASP A 178 4.28 22.06 24.41
N THR A 179 5.40 21.58 23.87
CA THR A 179 5.56 21.25 22.45
C THR A 179 5.49 19.74 22.20
N LEU A 180 4.60 19.31 21.31
CA LEU A 180 4.53 17.94 20.79
C LEU A 180 5.24 17.88 19.43
N ILE A 181 6.22 16.98 19.28
CA ILE A 181 6.95 16.79 18.01
C ILE A 181 6.49 15.48 17.36
N LEU A 182 5.96 15.57 16.14
CA LEU A 182 5.48 14.44 15.36
C LEU A 182 6.30 14.28 14.08
N ASP A 183 6.82 13.08 13.86
CA ASP A 183 7.65 12.79 12.70
C ASP A 183 6.97 11.86 11.70
N PHE A 184 6.89 12.36 10.46
CA PHE A 184 6.38 11.64 9.30
C PHE A 184 7.44 11.52 8.19
N LYS A 185 8.69 11.96 8.45
CA LYS A 185 9.78 12.01 7.48
C LYS A 185 10.92 11.05 7.78
N TYR A 186 11.42 10.93 9.01
CA TYR A 186 12.65 10.15 9.27
C TYR A 186 12.38 8.79 9.92
N GLY A 187 11.53 8.73 10.94
CA GLY A 187 11.31 7.56 11.79
C GLY A 187 12.30 7.48 12.97
N GLU A 188 11.87 6.88 14.09
CA GLU A 188 12.62 6.76 15.35
C GLU A 188 14.02 6.14 15.17
N ASP A 189 14.15 5.13 14.30
CA ASP A 189 15.41 4.43 14.08
C ASP A 189 16.52 5.37 13.56
N TYR A 190 16.17 6.41 12.80
CA TYR A 190 17.13 7.34 12.21
C TYR A 190 17.62 8.41 13.19
N TYR A 191 16.84 8.74 14.22
CA TYR A 191 17.27 9.71 15.24
C TYR A 191 18.39 9.19 16.13
N ARG A 192 18.52 7.86 16.28
CA ARG A 192 19.63 7.25 17.04
C ARG A 192 21.00 7.56 16.44
N PHE A 193 21.06 8.01 15.19
CA PHE A 193 22.29 8.29 14.45
C PHE A 193 22.65 9.76 14.36
N LEU A 194 21.70 10.65 14.63
CA LEU A 194 21.90 12.09 14.48
C LEU A 194 22.50 12.74 15.72
N ASP A 195 23.12 11.95 16.62
CA ASP A 195 23.81 12.41 17.84
C ASP A 195 22.97 13.39 18.70
N GLY A 196 21.65 13.26 18.64
CA GLY A 196 20.71 14.28 19.12
C GLY A 196 20.19 14.02 20.54
N ASN A 197 20.35 15.02 21.42
CA ASN A 197 19.74 15.14 22.75
C ASN A 197 18.20 15.34 22.73
N HIS A 198 17.48 14.83 21.72
CA HIS A 198 16.12 15.29 21.38
C HIS A 198 15.08 14.16 21.19
N LEU A 199 15.41 12.94 21.63
CA LEU A 199 14.58 11.73 21.44
C LEU A 199 13.38 11.62 22.40
N ASP A 200 13.40 12.33 23.53
CA ASP A 200 12.44 12.17 24.62
C ASP A 200 11.04 12.74 24.32
N LYS A 201 10.99 13.85 23.57
CA LYS A 201 9.74 14.52 23.15
C LYS A 201 9.25 14.13 21.77
N LEU A 202 10.05 13.43 20.97
CA LEU A 202 9.60 12.83 19.74
C LEU A 202 8.54 11.76 20.05
N LYS A 203 7.30 11.97 19.59
CA LYS A 203 6.23 11.00 19.78
C LYS A 203 5.82 10.36 18.47
N ASN A 204 5.63 9.05 18.55
CA ASN A 204 5.08 8.25 17.47
C ASN A 204 3.58 8.55 17.32
N PHE A 205 3.21 9.24 16.24
CA PHE A 205 1.81 9.62 16.02
C PHE A 205 0.88 8.40 15.96
N PHE A 206 1.35 7.30 15.37
CA PHE A 206 0.60 6.04 15.31
C PHE A 206 0.26 5.52 16.72
N LEU A 207 1.21 5.52 17.66
CA LEU A 207 0.96 5.07 19.05
C LEU A 207 -0.03 5.98 19.78
N ILE A 208 0.04 7.31 19.55
CA ILE A 208 -0.94 8.26 20.11
C ILE A 208 -2.34 7.92 19.58
N ALA A 209 -2.47 7.75 18.26
CA ALA A 209 -3.73 7.41 17.62
C ALA A 209 -4.28 6.07 18.13
N GLU A 210 -3.44 5.04 18.20
CA GLU A 210 -3.81 3.71 18.70
C GLU A 210 -4.30 3.76 20.14
N THR A 211 -3.62 4.49 21.02
CA THR A 211 -4.04 4.69 22.41
C THR A 211 -5.41 5.35 22.52
N ILE A 212 -5.64 6.42 21.75
CA ILE A 212 -6.91 7.15 21.77
C ILE A 212 -8.04 6.25 21.24
N VAL A 213 -7.83 5.60 20.10
CA VAL A 213 -8.83 4.77 19.44
C VAL A 213 -9.17 3.54 20.28
N LEU A 214 -8.21 2.93 20.98
CA LEU A 214 -8.48 1.83 21.92
C LEU A 214 -9.39 2.27 23.08
N LYS A 215 -9.16 3.46 23.65
CA LYS A 215 -10.03 4.00 24.71
C LYS A 215 -11.45 4.26 24.20
N ILE A 216 -11.59 4.72 22.96
CA ILE A 216 -12.89 4.92 22.30
C ILE A 216 -13.58 3.58 22.07
N PHE A 217 -12.84 2.59 21.58
CA PHE A 217 -13.31 1.22 21.38
C PHE A 217 -13.83 0.59 22.69
N GLN A 218 -13.08 0.70 23.80
CA GLN A 218 -13.53 0.21 25.10
C GLN A 218 -14.86 0.86 25.52
N LYS A 219 -14.97 2.19 25.41
CA LYS A 219 -16.21 2.92 25.72
C LYS A 219 -17.37 2.51 24.82
N TYR A 220 -17.12 2.33 23.53
CA TYR A 220 -18.10 1.87 22.56
C TYR A 220 -18.63 0.48 22.93
N CYS A 221 -17.74 -0.47 23.20
CA CYS A 221 -18.10 -1.82 23.61
C CYS A 221 -18.92 -1.84 24.91
N ILE A 222 -18.49 -1.09 25.93
CA ILE A 222 -19.23 -0.97 27.20
C ILE A 222 -20.63 -0.40 26.97
N SER A 223 -20.75 0.71 26.22
CA SER A 223 -22.02 1.41 26.02
C SER A 223 -23.02 0.59 25.21
N ASN A 224 -22.54 -0.26 24.30
CA ASN A 224 -23.38 -1.09 23.42
C ASN A 224 -23.51 -2.54 23.91
N ASN A 225 -22.97 -2.87 25.08
CA ASN A 225 -22.93 -4.23 25.61
C ASN A 225 -22.30 -5.24 24.63
N VAL A 226 -21.29 -4.82 23.88
CA VAL A 226 -20.51 -5.67 22.97
C VAL A 226 -19.28 -6.16 23.75
N LYS A 227 -19.06 -7.47 23.74
CA LYS A 227 -17.91 -8.06 24.45
C LYS A 227 -16.69 -8.10 23.54
N TYR A 228 -15.51 -8.14 24.14
CA TYR A 228 -14.28 -8.31 23.37
C TYR A 228 -13.21 -9.10 24.13
N ALA A 229 -12.28 -9.69 23.38
CA ALA A 229 -11.11 -10.38 23.91
C ALA A 229 -9.90 -10.18 22.99
N PHE A 230 -8.73 -10.06 23.60
CA PHE A 230 -7.45 -9.98 22.90
C PHE A 230 -6.68 -11.28 23.18
N VAL A 231 -6.27 -11.97 22.11
CA VAL A 231 -5.57 -13.24 22.17
C VAL A 231 -4.20 -13.05 21.53
N GLN A 232 -3.16 -13.24 22.32
CA GLN A 232 -1.81 -13.30 21.81
C GLN A 232 -1.56 -14.69 21.23
N GLY A 233 -1.25 -14.75 19.94
CA GLY A 233 -0.82 -15.96 19.26
C GLY A 233 0.50 -16.52 19.84
N PRO A 234 0.92 -17.72 19.39
CA PRO A 234 2.13 -18.35 19.90
C PRO A 234 3.39 -17.50 19.64
N ILE A 235 4.14 -17.18 20.69
CA ILE A 235 5.35 -16.34 20.62
C ILE A 235 6.55 -17.20 20.24
N LYS A 236 7.18 -16.92 19.09
CA LYS A 236 8.33 -17.67 18.54
C LYS A 236 9.37 -18.03 19.61
N ASP A 237 9.87 -17.03 20.33
CA ASP A 237 10.99 -17.18 21.27
C ASP A 237 10.62 -17.92 22.57
N LYS A 238 9.33 -18.14 22.81
CA LYS A 238 8.80 -18.84 24.00
C LYS A 238 8.26 -20.24 23.66
N LEU A 239 8.34 -20.68 22.41
CA LEU A 239 7.92 -22.01 21.99
C LEU A 239 9.03 -23.03 22.26
N THR A 240 8.78 -23.95 23.19
CA THR A 240 9.66 -25.08 23.51
C THR A 240 9.29 -26.35 22.75
N CYS A 241 8.09 -26.40 22.15
CA CYS A 241 7.53 -27.56 21.45
C CYS A 241 7.85 -27.61 19.93
N LEU A 242 8.79 -26.80 19.46
CA LEU A 242 9.18 -26.79 18.04
C LEU A 242 9.87 -28.10 17.67
N SER A 243 9.47 -28.71 16.55
CA SER A 243 10.17 -29.86 15.99
C SER A 243 11.49 -29.43 15.34
N GLU A 244 12.38 -30.38 15.06
CA GLU A 244 13.67 -30.09 14.42
C GLU A 244 13.51 -29.41 13.06
N ILE A 245 12.46 -29.74 12.29
CA ILE A 245 12.21 -29.08 11.01
C ILE A 245 11.69 -27.65 11.17
N GLU A 246 10.84 -27.39 12.17
CA GLU A 246 10.35 -26.04 12.45
C GLU A 246 11.47 -25.14 12.98
N LYS A 247 12.31 -25.65 13.89
CA LYS A 247 13.50 -24.94 14.36
C LYS A 247 14.42 -24.57 13.20
N LYS A 248 14.64 -25.51 12.28
CA LYS A 248 15.44 -25.27 11.07
C LYS A 248 14.82 -24.18 10.20
N ASN A 249 13.53 -24.27 9.89
CA ASN A 249 12.83 -23.26 9.10
C ASN A 249 12.90 -21.87 9.74
N PHE A 250 12.78 -21.80 11.07
CA PHE A 250 12.81 -20.56 11.84
C PHE A 250 14.20 -19.90 11.91
N ASN A 251 15.28 -20.70 11.77
CA ASN A 251 16.67 -20.25 11.92
C ASN A 251 17.39 -20.02 10.59
N ASP A 252 17.05 -20.78 9.54
CA ASP A 252 17.71 -20.69 8.22
C ASP A 252 17.30 -19.43 7.42
N ASN A 253 16.52 -18.51 8.00
CA ASN A 253 15.89 -17.36 7.33
C ASN A 253 15.16 -17.74 6.02
N ARG A 254 14.71 -19.00 5.90
CA ARG A 254 13.91 -19.45 4.76
C ARG A 254 12.60 -18.67 4.75
N THR A 255 12.32 -18.00 3.64
CA THR A 255 11.06 -17.29 3.48
C THR A 255 9.92 -18.30 3.28
N LEU A 256 8.69 -17.89 3.58
CA LEU A 256 7.52 -18.68 3.23
C LEU A 256 7.52 -19.11 1.75
N ASN A 257 7.95 -18.24 0.85
CA ASN A 257 8.00 -18.54 -0.58
C ASN A 257 9.02 -19.65 -0.91
N ASP A 258 10.15 -19.71 -0.19
CA ASP A 258 11.13 -20.80 -0.35
C ASP A 258 10.52 -22.14 0.04
N LEU A 259 9.77 -22.17 1.16
CA LEU A 259 9.07 -23.37 1.62
C LEU A 259 7.98 -23.82 0.64
N LEU A 260 7.31 -22.87 -0.02
CA LEU A 260 6.28 -23.14 -1.04
C LEU A 260 6.85 -23.47 -2.43
N CYS A 261 8.16 -23.33 -2.63
CA CYS A 261 8.83 -23.80 -3.85
C CYS A 261 9.33 -25.24 -3.72
N ASP A 262 9.42 -25.78 -2.51
CA ASP A 262 9.87 -27.14 -2.23
C ASP A 262 8.68 -28.09 -1.98
N ASP A 263 8.33 -28.89 -2.98
CA ASP A 263 7.22 -29.85 -2.92
C ASP A 263 7.38 -30.87 -1.78
N THR A 264 8.61 -31.20 -1.40
CA THR A 264 8.90 -32.08 -0.27
C THR A 264 8.55 -31.40 1.04
N MET A 265 8.88 -30.11 1.18
CA MET A 265 8.51 -29.33 2.37
C MET A 265 7.00 -29.12 2.46
N ILE A 266 6.33 -28.83 1.34
CA ILE A 266 4.86 -28.75 1.32
C ILE A 266 4.27 -30.06 1.83
N LYS A 267 4.74 -31.23 1.36
CA LYS A 267 4.25 -32.54 1.85
C LYS A 267 4.46 -32.74 3.34
N VAL A 268 5.64 -32.38 3.86
CA VAL A 268 5.99 -32.57 5.28
C VAL A 268 5.12 -31.71 6.21
N ILE A 269 4.70 -30.53 5.76
CA ILE A 269 3.95 -29.57 6.59
C ILE A 269 2.44 -29.62 6.29
N SER A 270 2.05 -30.04 5.09
CA SER A 270 0.64 -30.25 4.71
C SER A 270 0.01 -31.36 5.54
N SER A 271 -1.25 -31.16 5.91
CA SER A 271 -1.93 -32.07 6.82
C SER A 271 -2.88 -33.05 6.13
N ASP A 272 -3.24 -32.80 4.87
CA ASP A 272 -4.01 -33.66 3.98
C ASP A 272 -3.85 -33.21 2.51
N SER A 273 -4.53 -33.90 1.58
CA SER A 273 -4.47 -33.60 0.14
C SER A 273 -5.08 -32.26 -0.25
N ASP A 274 -6.09 -31.76 0.48
CA ASP A 274 -6.71 -30.47 0.19
C ASP A 274 -5.78 -29.32 0.64
N ASP A 275 -5.14 -29.45 1.80
CA ASP A 275 -4.14 -28.49 2.28
C ASP A 275 -2.93 -28.48 1.33
N TYR A 276 -2.48 -29.64 0.87
CA TYR A 276 -1.42 -29.75 -0.13
C TYR A 276 -1.77 -29.03 -1.43
N GLU A 277 -2.96 -29.27 -1.99
CA GLU A 277 -3.42 -28.62 -3.21
C GLU A 277 -3.59 -27.10 -3.03
N TYR A 278 -4.09 -26.65 -1.87
CA TYR A 278 -4.21 -25.24 -1.54
C TYR A 278 -2.85 -24.52 -1.62
N LEU A 279 -1.83 -25.08 -0.96
CA LEU A 279 -0.49 -24.52 -0.89
C LEU A 279 0.22 -24.58 -2.25
N ARG A 280 0.13 -25.73 -2.93
CA ARG A 280 0.73 -25.94 -4.24
C ARG A 280 0.20 -24.97 -5.29
N ARG A 281 -1.09 -24.63 -5.24
CA ARG A 281 -1.72 -23.65 -6.14
C ARG A 281 -1.34 -22.21 -5.85
N ARG A 282 -0.61 -21.94 -4.76
CA ARG A 282 -0.15 -20.59 -4.37
C ARG A 282 -1.28 -19.57 -4.29
N LEU A 283 -2.46 -20.03 -3.86
CA LEU A 283 -3.65 -19.16 -3.69
C LEU A 283 -3.43 -18.06 -2.64
N LEU A 284 -2.35 -18.16 -1.86
CA LEU A 284 -1.82 -17.17 -0.93
C LEU A 284 -1.56 -15.79 -1.56
N GLY A 285 -1.12 -15.76 -2.83
CA GLY A 285 -0.87 -14.52 -3.57
C GLY A 285 -2.05 -14.05 -4.43
N ALA A 286 -3.21 -14.70 -4.31
CA ALA A 286 -4.37 -14.42 -5.16
C ALA A 286 -5.27 -13.29 -4.61
N THR A 287 -5.05 -12.88 -3.36
CA THR A 287 -5.73 -11.76 -2.71
C THR A 287 -4.73 -10.67 -2.36
N TYR A 288 -5.21 -9.42 -2.25
CA TYR A 288 -4.40 -8.29 -1.82
C TYR A 288 -5.18 -7.43 -0.83
N VAL A 289 -4.46 -6.67 0.00
CA VAL A 289 -5.04 -5.82 1.03
C VAL A 289 -5.46 -4.48 0.40
N LEU A 290 -6.74 -4.16 0.53
CA LEU A 290 -7.37 -2.91 0.13
C LEU A 290 -7.48 -1.95 1.31
N ASN A 291 -7.43 -0.65 1.05
CA ASN A 291 -7.89 0.37 1.99
C ASN A 291 -9.31 0.78 1.61
N ASN A 292 -10.29 0.51 2.48
CA ASN A 292 -11.70 0.85 2.21
C ASN A 292 -12.08 2.28 2.64
N GLY A 293 -11.12 3.11 3.03
CA GLY A 293 -11.35 4.46 3.55
C GLY A 293 -11.49 4.54 5.08
N PHE A 294 -11.68 3.40 5.76
CA PHE A 294 -11.72 3.30 7.23
C PHE A 294 -10.57 2.42 7.74
N SER A 295 -10.51 1.20 7.24
CA SER A 295 -9.59 0.14 7.65
C SER A 295 -8.96 -0.55 6.44
N LEU A 296 -8.04 -1.46 6.72
CA LEU A 296 -7.46 -2.35 5.72
C LEU A 296 -8.28 -3.65 5.67
N ILE A 297 -8.72 -4.07 4.49
CA ILE A 297 -9.56 -5.27 4.29
C ILE A 297 -9.02 -6.12 3.13
N GLU A 298 -9.39 -7.39 3.04
CA GLU A 298 -9.01 -8.22 1.90
C GLU A 298 -9.84 -7.91 0.64
N SER A 299 -9.19 -8.00 -0.52
CA SER A 299 -9.86 -7.94 -1.83
C SER A 299 -10.84 -9.10 -2.02
N ASN A 300 -11.92 -8.86 -2.77
CA ASN A 300 -12.84 -9.93 -3.18
C ASN A 300 -12.11 -11.00 -3.98
N PHE A 301 -12.37 -12.27 -3.67
CA PHE A 301 -11.79 -13.41 -4.36
C PHE A 301 -12.69 -14.63 -4.24
N SER A 302 -12.72 -15.49 -5.26
CA SER A 302 -13.48 -16.74 -5.21
C SER A 302 -12.71 -17.87 -5.88
N SER A 303 -12.70 -19.01 -5.21
CA SER A 303 -12.11 -20.25 -5.70
C SER A 303 -12.70 -21.45 -4.95
N LYS A 304 -12.28 -22.67 -5.32
CA LYS A 304 -12.65 -23.88 -4.58
C LYS A 304 -12.24 -23.85 -3.10
N TYR A 305 -11.13 -23.18 -2.75
CA TYR A 305 -10.50 -23.29 -1.43
C TYR A 305 -10.46 -21.99 -0.63
N LEU A 306 -10.49 -20.83 -1.30
CA LEU A 306 -10.43 -19.50 -0.70
C LEU A 306 -11.53 -18.63 -1.30
N ASN A 307 -12.38 -18.09 -0.43
CA ASN A 307 -13.48 -17.21 -0.81
C ASN A 307 -13.55 -16.02 0.14
N ILE A 308 -13.45 -14.82 -0.42
CA ILE A 308 -13.53 -13.55 0.30
C ILE A 308 -14.56 -12.69 -0.41
N LYS A 309 -15.53 -12.17 0.36
CA LYS A 309 -16.53 -11.23 -0.12
C LYS A 309 -16.62 -10.07 0.85
N GLU A 310 -16.50 -8.85 0.32
CA GLU A 310 -16.55 -7.59 1.06
C GLU A 310 -15.56 -7.55 2.23
N GLY A 311 -14.34 -8.04 2.00
CA GLY A 311 -13.29 -8.12 3.03
C GLY A 311 -13.47 -9.24 4.05
N ILE A 312 -14.57 -10.01 3.98
CA ILE A 312 -14.86 -11.09 4.92
C ILE A 312 -14.55 -12.43 4.26
N ARG A 313 -13.65 -13.19 4.88
CA ARG A 313 -13.34 -14.54 4.44
C ARG A 313 -14.45 -15.51 4.85
N LYS A 314 -14.82 -16.41 3.93
CA LYS A 314 -15.88 -17.39 4.13
C LYS A 314 -15.55 -18.32 5.30
N THR A 315 -16.52 -18.46 6.20
CA THR A 315 -16.47 -19.36 7.35
C THR A 315 -17.33 -20.59 7.08
N ILE A 316 -16.83 -21.79 7.43
CA ILE A 316 -17.45 -23.08 7.14
C ILE A 316 -17.56 -23.91 8.44
N PRO A 317 -18.75 -24.43 8.81
CA PRO A 317 -20.00 -24.41 8.04
C PRO A 317 -20.61 -23.00 7.94
N CYS A 318 -21.31 -22.74 6.84
CA CYS A 318 -22.02 -21.47 6.69
C CYS A 318 -23.33 -21.56 7.48
N VAL A 319 -23.42 -20.82 8.57
CA VAL A 319 -24.62 -20.75 9.42
C VAL A 319 -25.32 -19.42 9.14
N GLU A 320 -26.65 -19.44 9.07
CA GLU A 320 -27.44 -18.22 8.99
C GLU A 320 -27.38 -17.49 10.33
N GLU A 321 -27.29 -16.16 10.29
CA GLU A 321 -27.25 -15.37 11.52
C GLU A 321 -28.64 -15.30 12.14
N GLN A 322 -28.89 -16.13 13.16
CA GLN A 322 -30.17 -16.14 13.89
C GLN A 322 -30.10 -15.39 15.24
N GLU A 323 -28.95 -15.45 15.91
CA GLU A 323 -28.71 -14.79 17.20
C GLU A 323 -27.55 -13.78 17.12
N ASN A 324 -26.63 -13.84 18.08
CA ASN A 324 -25.45 -13.00 18.20
C ASN A 324 -24.35 -13.47 17.26
N SER A 325 -23.40 -12.58 16.99
CA SER A 325 -22.26 -12.86 16.13
C SER A 325 -20.92 -12.64 16.81
N ILE A 326 -19.93 -13.37 16.30
CA ILE A 326 -18.53 -13.28 16.69
C ILE A 326 -17.77 -12.78 15.49
N HIS A 327 -16.97 -11.74 15.68
CA HIS A 327 -16.14 -11.17 14.62
C HIS A 327 -14.69 -11.27 15.05
N ILE A 328 -13.90 -11.99 14.25
CA ILE A 328 -12.47 -12.19 14.52
C ILE A 328 -11.62 -11.28 13.62
N PHE A 329 -10.62 -10.63 14.20
CA PHE A 329 -9.72 -9.66 13.57
C PHE A 329 -8.25 -10.02 13.84
N GLY A 330 -7.34 -9.49 13.04
CA GLY A 330 -5.90 -9.73 13.18
C GLY A 330 -5.19 -10.15 11.89
N PRO A 331 -3.92 -10.56 12.01
CA PRO A 331 -3.01 -10.73 10.89
C PRO A 331 -3.21 -12.08 10.17
N CYS A 332 -2.18 -12.53 9.44
CA CYS A 332 -2.21 -13.71 8.58
C CYS A 332 -2.81 -14.96 9.25
N ILE A 333 -2.54 -15.16 10.54
CA ILE A 333 -3.08 -16.29 11.31
C ILE A 333 -4.59 -16.24 11.45
N THR A 334 -5.16 -15.05 11.69
CA THR A 334 -6.62 -14.82 11.74
C THR A 334 -7.25 -15.07 10.39
N ASN A 335 -6.64 -14.52 9.31
CA ASN A 335 -7.12 -14.79 7.96
C ASN A 335 -7.12 -16.29 7.67
N GLY A 336 -6.18 -17.04 8.26
CA GLY A 336 -5.92 -18.43 7.95
C GLY A 336 -5.14 -18.55 6.65
N TYR A 337 -4.11 -17.70 6.50
CA TYR A 337 -3.33 -17.55 5.28
C TYR A 337 -2.97 -18.92 4.68
N MET A 338 -2.43 -19.83 5.48
CA MET A 338 -1.88 -21.12 5.05
C MET A 338 -2.91 -22.26 4.86
N VAL A 339 -4.20 -21.99 4.92
CA VAL A 339 -5.24 -23.04 4.92
C VAL A 339 -6.43 -22.67 4.05
N SER A 340 -7.20 -23.66 3.62
CA SER A 340 -8.49 -23.46 2.96
C SER A 340 -9.57 -22.93 3.93
N ASP A 341 -10.69 -22.40 3.40
CA ASP A 341 -11.78 -21.80 4.17
C ASP A 341 -12.28 -22.71 5.31
N LYS A 342 -12.33 -24.04 5.09
CA LYS A 342 -12.77 -25.02 6.09
C LYS A 342 -11.82 -25.18 7.27
N ASN A 343 -10.59 -24.70 7.19
CA ASN A 343 -9.53 -24.99 8.15
C ASN A 343 -9.05 -23.72 8.89
N THR A 344 -9.75 -22.59 8.73
CA THR A 344 -9.47 -21.33 9.44
C THR A 344 -9.90 -21.39 10.91
N ILE A 345 -9.37 -20.49 11.74
CA ILE A 345 -9.78 -20.36 13.15
C ILE A 345 -11.28 -20.08 13.26
N ALA A 346 -11.82 -19.18 12.43
CA ALA A 346 -13.25 -18.88 12.38
C ALA A 346 -14.09 -20.14 12.09
N SER A 347 -13.65 -20.97 11.14
CA SER A 347 -14.35 -22.21 10.77
C SER A 347 -14.32 -23.26 11.89
N TYR A 348 -13.21 -23.37 12.62
CA TYR A 348 -13.17 -24.22 13.81
C TYR A 348 -14.07 -23.68 14.94
N LEU A 349 -14.03 -22.37 15.20
CA LEU A 349 -14.92 -21.74 16.17
C LEU A 349 -16.39 -21.95 15.81
N GLN A 350 -16.76 -21.81 14.54
CA GLN A 350 -18.14 -22.00 14.08
C GLN A 350 -18.64 -23.45 14.26
N ARG A 351 -17.75 -24.44 14.24
CA ARG A 351 -18.10 -25.85 14.53
C ARG A 351 -18.36 -26.09 16.01
N ILE A 352 -17.65 -25.36 16.87
CA ILE A 352 -17.78 -25.48 18.33
C ILE A 352 -18.98 -24.66 18.82
N ILE A 353 -19.20 -23.47 18.22
CA ILE A 353 -20.22 -22.50 18.59
C ILE A 353 -21.33 -22.52 17.53
N LEU A 354 -22.35 -23.35 17.77
CA LEU A 354 -23.42 -23.58 16.80
C LEU A 354 -24.47 -22.47 16.76
N ASP A 355 -24.65 -21.75 17.86
CA ASP A 355 -25.74 -20.79 18.06
C ASP A 355 -25.37 -19.35 17.61
N CYS A 356 -24.12 -19.09 17.24
CA CYS A 356 -23.64 -17.77 16.81
C CYS A 356 -22.96 -17.86 15.45
N LYS A 357 -23.10 -16.82 14.64
CA LYS A 357 -22.35 -16.74 13.37
C LYS A 357 -20.97 -16.16 13.60
N VAL A 358 -19.94 -16.81 13.05
CA VAL A 358 -18.55 -16.36 13.13
C VAL A 358 -18.11 -15.72 11.81
N TYR A 359 -17.58 -14.51 11.90
CA TYR A 359 -17.09 -13.72 10.79
C TYR A 359 -15.58 -13.59 10.85
N ASN A 360 -14.90 -13.89 9.75
CA ASN A 360 -13.46 -13.75 9.62
C ASN A 360 -13.10 -12.45 8.88
N HIS A 361 -12.62 -11.46 9.63
CA HIS A 361 -12.11 -10.18 9.13
C HIS A 361 -10.58 -10.14 9.06
N GLY A 362 -9.93 -11.29 9.28
CA GLY A 362 -8.48 -11.39 9.26
C GLY A 362 -7.90 -11.06 7.88
N THR A 363 -6.67 -10.59 7.87
CA THR A 363 -6.02 -10.06 6.66
C THR A 363 -4.57 -10.48 6.56
N ASN A 364 -4.01 -10.35 5.35
CA ASN A 364 -2.65 -10.77 5.04
C ASN A 364 -1.62 -9.66 5.24
N ASN A 365 -0.35 -10.05 5.22
CA ASN A 365 0.83 -9.16 5.28
C ASN A 365 0.98 -8.34 6.56
N GLY A 366 0.43 -8.83 7.68
CA GLY A 366 0.66 -8.29 9.02
C GLY A 366 0.03 -6.91 9.21
N GLN A 367 -1.22 -6.88 9.65
CA GLN A 367 -1.89 -5.65 10.04
C GLN A 367 -1.41 -5.11 11.39
N PHE A 368 -1.67 -3.82 11.59
CA PHE A 368 -1.46 -3.15 12.88
C PHE A 368 -2.78 -3.14 13.65
N LEU A 369 -2.68 -3.23 14.97
CA LEU A 369 -3.84 -3.30 15.86
C LEU A 369 -4.81 -2.13 15.64
N LEU A 370 -4.32 -0.91 15.44
CA LEU A 370 -5.15 0.25 15.09
C LEU A 370 -6.09 -0.02 13.90
N CYS A 371 -5.62 -0.69 12.84
CA CYS A 371 -6.45 -1.02 11.67
C CYS A 371 -7.59 -1.98 12.06
N ASP A 372 -7.27 -3.01 12.84
CA ASP A 372 -8.24 -4.00 13.32
C ASP A 372 -9.32 -3.35 14.21
N ILE A 373 -8.91 -2.45 15.10
CA ILE A 373 -9.85 -1.74 15.99
C ILE A 373 -10.78 -0.82 15.20
N ILE A 374 -10.26 -0.10 14.20
CA ILE A 374 -11.11 0.72 13.33
C ILE A 374 -12.07 -0.17 12.53
N ASN A 375 -11.60 -1.33 12.05
CA ASN A 375 -12.46 -2.28 11.35
C ASN A 375 -13.59 -2.81 12.26
N ALA A 376 -13.28 -3.09 13.53
CA ALA A 376 -14.27 -3.49 14.52
C ALA A 376 -15.27 -2.36 14.83
N LEU A 377 -14.81 -1.10 14.92
CA LEU A 377 -15.70 0.07 15.05
C LEU A 377 -16.61 0.24 13.83
N ASN A 378 -16.14 -0.09 12.63
CA ASN A 378 -16.93 -0.05 11.40
C ASN A 378 -17.82 -1.29 11.18
N THR A 379 -17.67 -2.31 12.03
CA THR A 379 -18.48 -3.52 11.92
C THR A 379 -19.82 -3.28 12.60
N ALA A 380 -20.91 -3.47 11.86
CA ALA A 380 -22.25 -3.39 12.41
C ALA A 380 -22.50 -4.54 13.39
N VAL A 381 -22.79 -4.18 14.65
CA VAL A 381 -22.97 -5.11 15.77
C VAL A 381 -24.19 -4.76 16.59
N ARG A 382 -24.62 -5.70 17.43
CA ARG A 382 -25.71 -5.54 18.39
C ARG A 382 -25.25 -5.93 19.80
N ALA A 383 -26.09 -5.65 20.79
CA ALA A 383 -25.82 -6.06 22.17
C ALA A 383 -25.53 -7.57 22.26
N GLY A 384 -24.47 -7.90 22.98
CA GLY A 384 -23.98 -9.26 23.18
C GLY A 384 -23.16 -9.85 22.04
N ASP A 385 -22.96 -9.16 20.90
CA ASP A 385 -21.97 -9.57 19.91
C ASP A 385 -20.56 -9.55 20.52
N TYR A 386 -19.62 -10.26 19.88
CA TYR A 386 -18.28 -10.47 20.43
C TYR A 386 -17.18 -10.13 19.41
N PHE A 387 -16.24 -9.28 19.80
CA PHE A 387 -15.02 -9.00 19.05
C PHE A 387 -13.83 -9.81 19.58
N ILE A 388 -13.10 -10.49 18.70
CA ILE A 388 -11.91 -11.24 19.07
C ILE A 388 -10.74 -10.77 18.23
N PHE A 389 -9.69 -10.28 18.88
CA PHE A 389 -8.48 -9.83 18.21
C PHE A 389 -7.38 -10.85 18.45
N ILE A 390 -6.77 -11.37 17.39
CA ILE A 390 -5.58 -12.22 17.49
C ILE A 390 -4.38 -11.40 17.06
N LEU A 391 -3.31 -11.39 17.85
CA LEU A 391 -2.12 -10.55 17.63
C LEU A 391 -0.82 -11.20 18.15
N GLU A 392 0.35 -10.72 17.74
CA GLU A 392 1.64 -11.29 18.19
C GLU A 392 2.10 -10.74 19.55
N SER A 393 1.95 -9.45 19.80
CA SER A 393 2.11 -8.76 21.10
C SER A 393 1.88 -7.27 20.86
N ASP A 394 1.20 -6.58 21.76
CA ASP A 394 1.13 -5.11 21.71
C ASP A 394 1.20 -4.52 23.12
N PRO A 395 2.32 -3.84 23.49
CA PRO A 395 2.48 -3.29 24.83
C PRO A 395 1.46 -2.17 25.13
N ILE A 396 0.84 -1.57 24.12
CA ILE A 396 -0.14 -0.50 24.36
C ILE A 396 -1.39 -1.02 25.06
N LEU A 397 -1.75 -2.29 24.85
CA LEU A 397 -2.93 -2.92 25.45
C LEU A 397 -2.86 -2.90 26.97
N GLU A 398 -1.70 -3.25 27.55
CA GLU A 398 -1.47 -3.20 28.99
C GLU A 398 -1.54 -1.76 29.53
N HIS A 399 -0.98 -0.80 28.79
CA HIS A 399 -1.01 0.62 29.16
C HIS A 399 -2.44 1.19 29.23
N VAL A 400 -3.36 0.70 28.40
CA VAL A 400 -4.79 1.08 28.44
C VAL A 400 -5.64 0.14 29.31
N GLY A 401 -5.03 -0.74 30.10
CA GLY A 401 -5.72 -1.63 31.03
C GLY A 401 -6.50 -2.77 30.37
N ILE A 402 -6.10 -3.20 29.16
CA ILE A 402 -6.68 -4.34 28.45
C ILE A 402 -5.86 -5.60 28.75
N HIS A 403 -6.54 -6.62 29.24
CA HIS A 403 -5.95 -7.94 29.43
C HIS A 403 -5.79 -8.69 28.10
N VAL A 404 -4.64 -9.36 27.93
CA VAL A 404 -4.31 -10.16 26.76
C VAL A 404 -4.12 -11.62 27.15
N HIS A 405 -4.88 -12.52 26.52
CA HIS A 405 -4.81 -13.95 26.74
C HIS A 405 -3.69 -14.58 25.91
N ASN A 406 -2.66 -15.15 26.55
CA ASN A 406 -1.52 -15.74 25.85
C ASN A 406 -1.70 -17.24 25.59
N SER A 407 -1.71 -17.65 24.31
CA SER A 407 -1.90 -19.04 23.92
C SER A 407 -0.63 -19.91 23.96
N THR A 408 0.57 -19.34 24.13
CA THR A 408 1.86 -20.03 23.94
C THR A 408 2.01 -21.29 24.79
N ASN A 409 1.64 -21.23 26.08
CA ASN A 409 1.77 -22.38 26.98
C ASN A 409 0.92 -23.58 26.52
N MET A 410 -0.29 -23.32 26.00
CA MET A 410 -1.14 -24.37 25.46
C MET A 410 -0.48 -25.04 24.23
N PHE A 411 0.19 -24.29 23.37
CA PHE A 411 0.96 -24.88 22.26
C PHE A 411 2.10 -25.76 22.78
N ASN A 412 2.85 -25.27 23.78
CA ASN A 412 3.94 -26.03 24.40
C ASN A 412 3.47 -27.36 25.01
N GLU A 413 2.26 -27.40 25.57
CA GLU A 413 1.68 -28.59 26.18
C GLU A 413 1.04 -29.56 25.18
N LYS A 414 0.32 -29.06 24.18
CA LYS A 414 -0.58 -29.88 23.35
C LYS A 414 -0.07 -30.19 21.94
N LYS A 415 0.95 -29.48 21.44
CA LYS A 415 1.47 -29.72 20.09
C LYS A 415 2.13 -31.09 20.00
N ASN A 416 1.66 -31.92 19.07
CA ASN A 416 2.13 -33.29 18.87
C ASN A 416 2.61 -33.59 17.44
N LYS A 417 2.57 -32.60 16.54
CA LYS A 417 2.97 -32.68 15.13
C LYS A 417 3.63 -31.37 14.69
N ASN A 418 4.05 -31.28 13.43
CA ASN A 418 4.45 -30.02 12.81
C ASN A 418 3.21 -29.14 12.63
N PHE A 419 3.27 -27.91 13.14
CA PHE A 419 2.19 -26.92 13.13
C PHE A 419 2.59 -25.69 12.32
N PHE A 420 3.87 -25.31 12.33
CA PHE A 420 4.35 -24.03 11.83
C PHE A 420 5.19 -24.20 10.55
N TYR A 421 5.17 -23.17 9.71
CA TYR A 421 5.98 -23.08 8.49
C TYR A 421 7.27 -22.31 8.78
N ASP A 422 7.35 -21.04 8.38
CA ASP A 422 8.48 -20.12 8.60
C ASP A 422 8.32 -19.29 9.88
N CYS A 423 7.11 -19.09 10.37
CA CYS A 423 6.83 -18.42 11.64
C CYS A 423 5.52 -18.93 12.28
N PRO A 424 5.25 -18.61 13.56
CA PRO A 424 4.03 -19.07 14.22
C PRO A 424 2.72 -18.56 13.58
N ALA A 425 2.74 -17.40 12.91
CA ALA A 425 1.58 -16.86 12.21
C ALA A 425 1.24 -17.61 10.92
N HIS A 426 2.23 -18.28 10.31
CA HIS A 426 2.04 -19.14 9.15
C HIS A 426 1.98 -20.58 9.64
N CYS A 427 0.76 -21.08 9.84
CA CYS A 427 0.53 -22.36 10.50
C CYS A 427 -0.59 -23.17 9.84
N ASN A 428 -0.57 -24.49 10.04
CA ASN A 428 -1.52 -25.40 9.42
C ASN A 428 -2.84 -25.50 10.21
N LYS A 429 -3.75 -26.36 9.74
CA LYS A 429 -5.08 -26.52 10.33
C LYS A 429 -5.06 -26.97 11.79
N TYR A 430 -4.04 -27.69 12.25
CA TYR A 430 -3.97 -28.18 13.64
C TYR A 430 -3.65 -27.04 14.61
N ALA A 431 -2.78 -26.12 14.21
CA ALA A 431 -2.53 -24.89 14.97
C ALA A 431 -3.79 -24.02 15.07
N ASN A 432 -4.50 -23.84 13.94
CA ASN A 432 -5.75 -23.09 13.92
C ASN A 432 -6.84 -23.74 14.79
N GLN A 433 -6.95 -25.07 14.75
CA GLN A 433 -7.88 -25.80 15.61
C GLN A 433 -7.55 -25.57 17.09
N LEU A 434 -6.28 -25.73 17.47
CA LEU A 434 -5.85 -25.58 18.85
C LEU A 434 -6.09 -24.15 19.36
N LEU A 435 -5.83 -23.13 18.53
CA LEU A 435 -6.11 -21.74 18.87
C LEU A 435 -7.62 -21.44 18.95
N ALA A 436 -8.45 -22.06 18.10
CA ALA A 436 -9.91 -21.96 18.21
C ALA A 436 -10.42 -22.57 19.52
N GLU A 437 -9.91 -23.73 19.94
CA GLU A 437 -10.24 -24.35 21.22
C GLU A 437 -9.83 -23.47 22.41
N TYR A 438 -8.64 -22.86 22.34
CA TYR A 438 -8.21 -21.87 23.33
C TYR A 438 -9.18 -20.69 23.44
N ILE A 439 -9.52 -20.10 22.28
CA ILE A 439 -10.42 -18.96 22.18
C ILE A 439 -11.79 -19.32 22.76
N TYR A 440 -12.33 -20.49 22.42
CA TYR A 440 -13.61 -20.94 22.96
C TYR A 440 -13.61 -21.00 24.50
N ASN A 441 -12.53 -21.50 25.10
CA ASN A 441 -12.41 -21.61 26.57
C ASN A 441 -12.34 -20.25 27.27
N ILE A 442 -11.80 -19.20 26.62
CA ILE A 442 -11.71 -17.87 27.23
C ILE A 442 -13.00 -17.05 27.12
N ILE A 443 -13.75 -17.16 26.01
CA ILE A 443 -14.84 -16.23 25.71
C ILE A 443 -16.16 -16.57 26.42
N ASN A 444 -16.25 -17.73 27.09
CA ASN A 444 -17.38 -18.22 27.91
C ASN A 444 -18.73 -17.62 27.50
N ILE A 445 -19.19 -17.96 26.28
CA ILE A 445 -20.37 -17.36 25.66
C ILE A 445 -21.60 -17.77 26.46
N LYS A 446 -22.03 -16.90 27.38
CA LYS A 446 -23.35 -16.97 27.98
C LYS A 446 -24.38 -16.66 26.90
N LYS A 447 -25.39 -17.54 26.77
CA LYS A 447 -26.54 -17.35 25.88
C LYS A 447 -27.27 -16.06 26.24
N TYR A 448 -27.19 -15.07 25.37
CA TYR A 448 -28.03 -13.89 25.44
C TYR A 448 -28.57 -13.63 24.04
N THR A 449 -29.87 -13.82 23.86
CA THR A 449 -30.51 -13.55 22.57
C THR A 449 -30.96 -12.09 22.55
N TYR A 450 -30.18 -11.21 21.94
CA TYR A 450 -30.58 -9.82 21.73
C TYR A 450 -31.10 -9.63 20.30
N LYS A 451 -32.32 -9.10 20.16
CA LYS A 451 -32.96 -8.79 18.87
C LYS A 451 -32.96 -7.28 18.56
N THR A 452 -31.86 -6.59 18.86
CA THR A 452 -31.70 -5.18 18.49
C THR A 452 -31.14 -5.06 17.08
N LYS A 453 -31.41 -3.93 16.41
CA LYS A 453 -30.80 -3.59 15.12
C LYS A 453 -29.28 -3.56 15.27
N LYS A 454 -28.56 -4.06 14.25
CA LYS A 454 -27.11 -3.92 14.17
C LYS A 454 -26.75 -2.52 13.71
N GLU A 455 -25.80 -1.90 14.41
CA GLU A 455 -25.26 -0.59 14.06
C GLU A 455 -23.75 -0.60 14.29
N SER A 456 -23.02 0.12 13.45
CA SER A 456 -21.59 0.37 13.62
C SER A 456 -21.36 1.65 14.42
N PHE A 457 -20.16 1.84 14.98
CA PHE A 457 -19.78 3.12 15.56
C PHE A 457 -19.84 4.24 14.51
N PHE A 458 -19.57 3.91 13.24
CA PHE A 458 -19.55 4.89 12.16
C PHE A 458 -20.93 5.20 11.58
N ASP A 459 -21.97 4.42 11.90
CA ASP A 459 -23.33 4.65 11.41
C ASP A 459 -23.93 5.96 11.93
N LYS A 460 -23.51 6.43 13.11
CA LYS A 460 -23.90 7.78 13.59
C LYS A 460 -23.31 8.91 12.75
N PHE A 461 -22.26 8.62 12.01
CA PHE A 461 -21.72 9.52 11.02
C PHE A 461 -22.43 9.32 9.67
N ALA A 462 -23.30 8.30 9.47
CA ALA A 462 -23.89 7.93 8.18
C ALA A 462 -24.63 9.06 7.45
N THR A 463 -25.31 9.94 8.18
CA THR A 463 -25.96 11.15 7.62
C THR A 463 -24.93 12.18 7.12
N ASN A 464 -23.70 12.11 7.59
CA ASN A 464 -22.54 12.82 7.07
C ASN A 464 -21.69 11.93 6.14
N VAL A 465 -21.84 10.59 6.17
CA VAL A 465 -21.06 9.63 5.36
C VAL A 465 -21.55 9.53 3.93
N TYR A 466 -22.87 9.58 3.74
CA TYR A 466 -23.46 9.68 2.40
C TYR A 466 -23.48 11.12 1.87
N ASN A 467 -23.15 12.10 2.71
CA ASN A 467 -22.81 13.47 2.34
C ASN A 467 -21.28 13.71 2.40
N PHE A 468 -20.48 12.65 2.24
CA PHE A 468 -19.04 12.80 2.07
C PHE A 468 -18.73 13.31 0.66
N GLU A 469 -18.67 14.62 0.52
CA GLU A 469 -17.74 15.28 -0.41
C GLU A 469 -16.26 14.98 -0.06
N HIS A 470 -15.98 14.21 1.00
CA HIS A 470 -14.65 13.94 1.53
C HIS A 470 -14.42 12.47 1.87
N TYR A 471 -13.80 11.73 0.95
CA TYR A 471 -12.97 10.55 1.28
C TYR A 471 -11.55 11.00 1.70
N ASP A 472 -11.42 12.29 2.05
CA ASP A 472 -10.30 13.17 1.68
C ASP A 472 -9.06 13.11 2.57
N VAL A 473 -8.90 12.13 3.47
CA VAL A 473 -7.77 12.18 4.45
C VAL A 473 -7.06 10.85 4.74
N THR A 474 -7.33 9.76 4.02
CA THR A 474 -6.71 8.45 4.35
C THR A 474 -5.68 7.94 3.33
N ASN A 475 -5.62 8.58 2.16
CA ASN A 475 -4.57 8.36 1.17
C ASN A 475 -3.67 9.61 1.15
N PRO A 476 -2.46 9.56 1.75
CA PRO A 476 -1.55 10.70 1.81
C PRO A 476 -1.24 11.30 0.44
N ASP A 477 -1.19 10.46 -0.58
CA ASP A 477 -0.90 10.90 -1.95
C ASP A 477 -2.10 11.65 -2.55
N LEU A 478 -3.34 11.22 -2.25
CA LEU A 478 -4.55 11.92 -2.65
C LEU A 478 -4.72 13.25 -1.90
N CYS A 479 -4.37 13.30 -0.61
CA CYS A 479 -4.33 14.56 0.14
C CYS A 479 -3.33 15.54 -0.45
N SER A 480 -2.12 15.06 -0.73
CA SER A 480 -1.06 15.86 -1.35
C SER A 480 -1.50 16.36 -2.73
N PHE A 481 -2.15 15.50 -3.51
CA PHE A 481 -2.75 15.85 -4.79
C PHE A 481 -3.79 16.97 -4.65
N TYR A 482 -4.75 16.83 -3.73
CA TYR A 482 -5.78 17.85 -3.50
C TYR A 482 -5.18 19.18 -3.07
N ILE A 483 -4.26 19.16 -2.11
CA ILE A 483 -3.66 20.39 -1.61
C ILE A 483 -2.86 21.08 -2.72
N ARG A 484 -1.99 20.33 -3.43
CA ARG A 484 -1.21 20.84 -4.57
C ARG A 484 -2.08 21.48 -5.64
N TYR A 485 -3.23 20.89 -5.95
CA TYR A 485 -4.13 21.38 -7.00
C TYR A 485 -5.34 22.16 -6.49
N SER A 486 -5.38 22.52 -5.21
CA SER A 486 -6.43 23.39 -4.65
C SER A 486 -6.51 24.75 -5.34
N PRO A 487 -5.40 25.43 -5.71
CA PRO A 487 -5.51 26.69 -6.46
C PRO A 487 -6.12 26.48 -7.86
N LEU A 488 -5.79 25.35 -8.49
CA LEU A 488 -6.36 24.99 -9.79
C LEU A 488 -7.86 24.68 -9.67
N LYS A 489 -8.27 23.94 -8.64
CA LYS A 489 -9.69 23.68 -8.35
C LYS A 489 -10.47 24.98 -8.21
N GLU A 490 -9.97 25.94 -7.43
CA GLU A 490 -10.62 27.26 -7.29
C GLU A 490 -10.69 28.00 -8.63
N LYS A 491 -9.61 27.97 -9.43
CA LYS A 491 -9.58 28.57 -10.77
C LYS A 491 -10.61 27.94 -11.71
N LEU A 492 -10.85 26.64 -11.57
CA LEU A 492 -11.77 25.88 -12.41
C LEU A 492 -13.26 26.14 -12.09
N LYS A 493 -13.60 26.59 -10.87
CA LYS A 493 -14.99 26.90 -10.45
C LYS A 493 -15.70 27.93 -11.34
N LYS A 494 -14.95 28.76 -12.06
CA LYS A 494 -15.52 29.75 -12.99
C LYS A 494 -16.12 29.11 -14.25
N TYR A 495 -15.74 27.89 -14.57
CA TYR A 495 -16.21 27.15 -15.73
C TYR A 495 -17.37 26.23 -15.34
N LYS A 496 -18.44 26.23 -16.13
CA LYS A 496 -19.62 25.39 -15.88
C LYS A 496 -19.50 23.99 -16.48
N LYS A 497 -18.70 23.84 -17.55
CA LYS A 497 -18.56 22.59 -18.30
C LYS A 497 -17.09 22.24 -18.45
N ILE A 498 -16.61 21.33 -17.60
CA ILE A 498 -15.20 20.92 -17.53
C ILE A 498 -15.06 19.48 -18.04
N GLY A 499 -14.14 19.29 -18.99
CA GLY A 499 -13.75 17.99 -19.52
C GLY A 499 -12.50 17.43 -18.83
N GLY A 500 -12.48 16.12 -18.59
CA GLY A 500 -11.30 15.39 -18.10
C GLY A 500 -10.80 14.38 -19.12
N ILE A 501 -9.49 14.39 -19.35
CA ILE A 501 -8.77 13.39 -20.16
C ILE A 501 -7.69 12.78 -19.28
N LEU A 502 -7.64 11.45 -19.18
CA LEU A 502 -6.57 10.73 -18.47
C LEU A 502 -5.76 9.93 -19.48
N ALA A 503 -4.45 10.18 -19.57
CA ALA A 503 -3.58 9.52 -20.54
C ALA A 503 -2.18 9.23 -19.99
N HIS A 504 -1.52 8.22 -20.55
CA HIS A 504 -0.09 7.99 -20.30
C HIS A 504 0.74 9.06 -21.01
N ALA A 505 0.42 9.42 -22.27
CA ALA A 505 1.21 10.40 -23.02
C ALA A 505 2.72 10.06 -23.10
N ALA A 506 3.07 8.81 -23.45
CA ALA A 506 4.44 8.30 -23.47
C ALA A 506 4.95 7.98 -24.90
N PRO A 507 5.17 8.96 -25.80
CA PRO A 507 5.22 10.40 -25.56
C PRO A 507 3.88 11.09 -25.88
N PHE A 508 3.81 12.41 -25.71
CA PHE A 508 2.64 13.22 -26.08
C PHE A 508 2.55 13.37 -27.61
N THR A 509 1.61 12.64 -28.21
CA THR A 509 1.36 12.61 -29.68
C THR A 509 0.30 13.61 -30.14
N ASN A 510 0.25 13.88 -31.46
CA ASN A 510 -0.81 14.66 -32.14
C ASN A 510 -2.21 14.10 -31.86
N GLY A 511 -2.33 12.79 -31.62
CA GLY A 511 -3.60 12.17 -31.20
C GLY A 511 -4.09 12.64 -29.83
N HIS A 512 -3.19 12.94 -28.89
CA HIS A 512 -3.57 13.53 -27.60
C HIS A 512 -4.02 14.98 -27.78
N LYS A 513 -3.31 15.76 -28.61
CA LYS A 513 -3.69 17.13 -28.97
C LYS A 513 -5.09 17.17 -29.59
N TYR A 514 -5.35 16.30 -30.57
CA TYR A 514 -6.67 16.13 -31.19
C TYR A 514 -7.79 15.81 -30.19
N LEU A 515 -7.51 14.95 -29.20
CA LEU A 515 -8.48 14.60 -28.15
C LEU A 515 -8.83 15.83 -27.28
N VAL A 516 -7.83 16.64 -26.92
CA VAL A 516 -8.02 17.89 -26.16
C VAL A 516 -8.80 18.91 -26.99
N GLU A 517 -8.44 19.12 -28.26
CA GLU A 517 -9.13 20.03 -29.17
C GLU A 517 -10.59 19.64 -29.38
N THR A 518 -10.85 18.34 -29.50
CA THR A 518 -12.21 17.81 -29.62
C THR A 518 -13.01 18.04 -28.35
N ALA A 519 -12.41 17.86 -27.18
CA ALA A 519 -13.05 18.16 -25.90
C ALA A 519 -13.36 19.66 -25.76
N LEU A 520 -12.45 20.55 -26.18
CA LEU A 520 -12.62 22.01 -26.11
C LEU A 520 -13.77 22.54 -26.98
N LYS A 521 -14.22 21.81 -28.01
CA LYS A 521 -15.42 22.19 -28.78
C LYS A 521 -16.69 22.17 -27.94
N GLU A 522 -16.71 21.30 -26.94
CA GLU A 522 -17.87 21.05 -26.08
C GLU A 522 -17.69 21.59 -24.67
N MET A 523 -16.46 21.81 -24.21
CA MET A 523 -16.13 22.14 -22.82
C MET A 523 -15.57 23.56 -22.72
N GLU A 524 -15.89 24.25 -21.64
CA GLU A 524 -15.35 25.58 -21.34
C GLU A 524 -13.89 25.51 -20.83
N ALA A 525 -13.51 24.38 -20.22
CA ALA A 525 -12.15 24.07 -19.82
C ALA A 525 -11.88 22.56 -19.91
N VAL A 526 -10.62 22.19 -20.11
CA VAL A 526 -10.18 20.79 -20.14
C VAL A 526 -9.02 20.60 -19.19
N VAL A 527 -9.09 19.57 -18.35
CA VAL A 527 -7.98 19.11 -17.51
C VAL A 527 -7.41 17.84 -18.12
N PHE A 528 -6.15 17.91 -18.55
CA PHE A 528 -5.40 16.81 -19.12
C PHE A 528 -4.50 16.20 -18.04
N PHE A 529 -4.86 15.01 -17.60
CA PHE A 529 -4.16 14.27 -16.56
C PHE A 529 -3.10 13.35 -17.15
N VAL A 530 -1.85 13.50 -16.69
CA VAL A 530 -0.73 12.65 -17.08
C VAL A 530 -0.52 11.59 -16.00
N MET A 531 -0.70 10.32 -16.36
CA MET A 531 -0.61 9.20 -15.43
C MET A 531 0.82 8.94 -14.98
N GLY A 532 1.07 8.86 -13.67
CA GLY A 532 2.34 8.42 -13.10
C GLY A 532 2.45 6.90 -13.04
N ASP A 533 3.37 6.33 -13.81
CA ASP A 533 3.68 4.89 -13.81
C ASP A 533 5.17 4.64 -14.12
N TYR A 534 5.71 3.53 -13.59
CA TYR A 534 7.10 3.09 -13.79
C TYR A 534 7.26 2.17 -15.01
N LEU A 535 6.24 2.11 -15.88
CA LEU A 535 6.17 1.15 -16.99
C LEU A 535 6.80 1.64 -18.28
N HIS A 536 7.16 2.93 -18.35
CA HIS A 536 7.76 3.53 -19.55
C HIS A 536 9.17 4.00 -19.23
N SER A 537 10.04 3.95 -20.23
CA SER A 537 11.38 4.55 -20.23
C SER A 537 11.35 6.06 -20.00
N LEU A 538 10.19 6.71 -20.25
CA LEU A 538 9.93 8.12 -20.01
C LEU A 538 9.48 8.43 -18.59
N SER A 539 10.14 9.41 -17.98
CA SER A 539 9.70 9.96 -16.70
C SER A 539 8.32 10.61 -16.84
N VAL A 540 7.55 10.63 -15.75
CA VAL A 540 6.26 11.33 -15.69
C VAL A 540 6.43 12.82 -15.99
N MET A 541 7.53 13.41 -15.51
CA MET A 541 7.81 14.83 -15.68
C MET A 541 8.10 15.20 -17.14
N ASP A 542 8.82 14.36 -17.88
CA ASP A 542 9.02 14.57 -19.31
C ASP A 542 7.71 14.54 -20.09
N ARG A 543 6.81 13.60 -19.72
CA ARG A 543 5.49 13.49 -20.34
C ARG A 543 4.61 14.69 -20.03
N VAL A 544 4.68 15.20 -18.80
CA VAL A 544 4.00 16.45 -18.39
C VAL A 544 4.54 17.64 -19.17
N GLU A 545 5.86 17.75 -19.33
CA GLU A 545 6.46 18.89 -20.02
C GLU A 545 6.14 18.88 -21.51
N MET A 546 6.25 17.72 -22.17
CA MET A 546 5.79 17.55 -23.55
C MET A 546 4.30 17.92 -23.69
N ALA A 547 3.45 17.51 -22.76
CA ALA A 547 2.03 17.90 -22.77
C ALA A 547 1.83 19.41 -22.58
N LYS A 548 2.56 20.06 -21.67
CA LYS A 548 2.47 21.50 -21.42
C LYS A 548 2.88 22.32 -22.63
N ILE A 549 4.02 22.01 -23.24
CA ILE A 549 4.52 22.76 -24.40
C ILE A 549 3.51 22.66 -25.56
N ASN A 550 2.91 21.49 -25.77
CA ASN A 550 1.92 21.28 -26.83
C ASN A 550 0.55 21.93 -26.59
N LEU A 551 0.22 22.22 -25.35
CA LEU A 551 -1.10 22.71 -24.94
C LEU A 551 -1.06 24.15 -24.43
N MET A 552 0.11 24.79 -24.44
CA MET A 552 0.31 26.14 -23.86
C MET A 552 -0.48 27.23 -24.56
N GLU A 553 -0.83 27.05 -25.84
CA GLU A 553 -1.64 28.00 -26.62
C GLU A 553 -3.08 28.09 -26.09
N TYR A 554 -3.56 27.06 -25.37
CA TYR A 554 -4.91 26.98 -24.86
C TYR A 554 -5.01 27.49 -23.42
N ALA A 555 -5.45 28.74 -23.24
CA ALA A 555 -5.55 29.40 -21.93
C ALA A 555 -6.49 28.69 -20.91
N ASN A 556 -7.37 27.81 -21.40
CA ASN A 556 -8.36 27.04 -20.63
C ASN A 556 -8.05 25.53 -20.59
N VAL A 557 -6.82 25.12 -20.92
CA VAL A 557 -6.33 23.76 -20.76
C VAL A 557 -5.33 23.70 -19.61
N TYR A 558 -5.46 22.68 -18.77
CA TYR A 558 -4.63 22.51 -17.58
C TYR A 558 -4.00 21.11 -17.58
N VAL A 559 -2.67 21.04 -17.51
CA VAL A 559 -1.94 19.77 -17.44
C VAL A 559 -1.64 19.42 -16.00
N VAL A 560 -2.09 18.25 -15.56
CA VAL A 560 -2.02 17.80 -14.16
C VAL A 560 -1.34 16.43 -14.08
N PRO A 561 -0.12 16.31 -13.53
CA PRO A 561 0.41 15.01 -13.16
C PRO A 561 -0.41 14.37 -12.05
N ILE A 562 -0.66 13.06 -12.18
CA ILE A 562 -1.24 12.22 -11.13
C ILE A 562 -0.18 11.23 -10.67
N GLU A 563 0.05 11.13 -9.35
CA GLU A 563 1.00 10.17 -8.79
C GLU A 563 0.55 8.70 -8.92
N SER A 564 1.47 7.78 -8.66
CA SER A 564 1.28 6.34 -8.86
C SER A 564 0.22 5.71 -7.96
N PHE A 565 -0.27 6.36 -6.89
CA PHE A 565 -1.42 5.85 -6.13
C PHE A 565 -2.66 5.62 -7.02
N ALA A 566 -2.71 6.31 -8.16
CA ALA A 566 -3.74 6.09 -9.15
C ALA A 566 -3.48 4.86 -10.04
N ILE A 567 -2.28 4.31 -10.28
CA ILE A 567 -2.12 3.06 -11.09
C ILE A 567 -0.81 2.30 -10.75
N SER A 568 -0.36 2.22 -9.49
CA SER A 568 0.93 1.58 -9.21
C SER A 568 0.85 0.08 -9.52
N ALA A 569 1.95 -0.49 -10.03
CA ALA A 569 2.13 -1.94 -10.14
C ALA A 569 2.04 -2.65 -8.76
N THR A 570 2.25 -1.89 -7.67
CA THR A 570 2.09 -2.33 -6.28
C THR A 570 0.62 -2.51 -5.88
N TYR A 571 -0.30 -1.72 -6.45
CA TYR A 571 -1.74 -1.84 -6.21
C TYR A 571 -2.47 -2.63 -7.32
N PHE A 572 -1.90 -2.71 -8.53
CA PHE A 572 -2.50 -3.37 -9.70
C PHE A 572 -1.46 -4.09 -10.60
N PRO A 573 -0.86 -5.20 -10.14
CA PRO A 573 0.13 -5.96 -10.92
C PRO A 573 -0.42 -6.48 -12.26
N ALA A 574 -1.73 -6.74 -12.33
CA ALA A 574 -2.39 -7.31 -13.51
C ALA A 574 -2.37 -6.37 -14.73
N TYR A 575 -2.57 -5.06 -14.54
CA TYR A 575 -2.55 -4.07 -15.63
C TYR A 575 -1.13 -3.91 -16.21
N ALA A 576 -0.11 -3.91 -15.36
CA ALA A 576 1.30 -3.88 -15.75
C ALA A 576 1.73 -5.15 -16.51
N SER A 577 1.20 -6.32 -16.11
CA SER A 577 1.61 -7.61 -16.68
C SER A 577 1.04 -7.93 -18.06
N ARG A 578 0.03 -7.18 -18.55
CA ARG A 578 -0.76 -7.49 -19.76
C ARG A 578 -1.26 -8.94 -19.83
N ASN A 579 -1.33 -9.63 -18.69
CA ASN A 579 -1.66 -11.04 -18.62
C ASN A 579 -3.15 -11.22 -18.31
N ASN A 580 -3.87 -11.87 -19.24
CA ASN A 580 -5.34 -11.99 -19.20
C ASN A 580 -5.86 -12.86 -18.04
N GLU A 581 -5.01 -13.66 -17.39
CA GLU A 581 -5.43 -14.62 -16.35
C GLU A 581 -5.52 -14.02 -14.93
N LEU A 582 -4.94 -12.85 -14.67
CA LEU A 582 -4.97 -12.18 -13.36
C LEU A 582 -6.09 -11.12 -13.24
N TYR A 583 -7.01 -11.11 -14.21
CA TYR A 583 -8.04 -10.10 -14.37
C TYR A 583 -9.33 -10.46 -13.62
N SER A 584 -9.74 -9.64 -12.65
CA SER A 584 -11.15 -9.62 -12.22
C SER A 584 -11.76 -8.29 -12.64
N GLU A 585 -12.87 -8.33 -13.39
CA GLU A 585 -13.59 -7.13 -13.85
C GLU A 585 -13.98 -6.21 -12.68
N ASN A 586 -14.22 -6.79 -11.49
CA ASN A 586 -14.57 -6.06 -10.27
C ASN A 586 -13.45 -5.12 -9.78
N ASN A 587 -12.18 -5.55 -9.89
CA ASN A 587 -11.04 -4.74 -9.43
C ASN A 587 -10.83 -3.51 -10.34
N LEU A 588 -11.05 -3.67 -11.65
CA LEU A 588 -10.93 -2.58 -12.61
C LEU A 588 -12.12 -1.59 -12.54
N LEU A 589 -13.32 -2.09 -12.23
CA LEU A 589 -14.51 -1.26 -12.01
C LEU A 589 -14.38 -0.41 -10.73
N MET A 590 -13.94 -1.01 -9.62
CA MET A 590 -13.65 -0.29 -8.37
C MET A 590 -12.59 0.79 -8.62
N TYR A 591 -11.52 0.47 -9.34
CA TYR A 591 -10.46 1.41 -9.66
C TYR A 591 -10.92 2.61 -10.51
N THR A 592 -11.53 2.36 -11.67
CA THR A 592 -11.94 3.42 -12.60
C THR A 592 -13.06 4.29 -12.01
N GLY A 593 -14.00 3.66 -11.29
CA GLY A 593 -15.16 4.32 -10.70
C GLY A 593 -14.85 5.05 -9.40
N GLU A 594 -14.13 4.42 -8.46
CA GLU A 594 -13.85 5.03 -7.16
C GLU A 594 -12.60 5.92 -7.22
N MET A 595 -11.48 5.50 -7.81
CA MET A 595 -10.24 6.28 -7.73
C MET A 595 -10.18 7.45 -8.72
N VAL A 596 -10.45 7.19 -10.00
CA VAL A 596 -10.33 8.24 -11.03
C VAL A 596 -11.59 9.08 -11.12
N ASP A 597 -12.74 8.45 -11.38
CA ASP A 597 -13.98 9.17 -11.65
C ASP A 597 -14.50 9.90 -10.40
N LYS A 598 -14.55 9.23 -9.26
CA LYS A 598 -15.00 9.86 -8.02
C LYS A 598 -13.95 10.80 -7.42
N TYR A 599 -12.71 10.37 -7.21
CA TYR A 599 -11.74 11.17 -6.44
C TYR A 599 -10.93 12.17 -7.28
N VAL A 600 -10.44 11.80 -8.46
CA VAL A 600 -9.68 12.76 -9.27
C VAL A 600 -10.62 13.70 -10.01
N PHE A 601 -11.56 13.16 -10.78
CA PHE A 601 -12.44 13.97 -11.62
C PHE A 601 -13.46 14.73 -10.76
N GLY A 602 -14.03 14.06 -9.75
CA GLY A 602 -14.92 14.71 -8.79
C GLY A 602 -14.28 15.90 -8.08
N TYR A 603 -12.99 15.84 -7.72
CA TYR A 603 -12.29 16.95 -7.05
C TYR A 603 -12.28 18.26 -7.85
N PHE A 604 -12.14 18.17 -9.17
CA PHE A 604 -12.16 19.31 -10.08
C PHE A 604 -13.57 19.65 -10.61
N GLY A 605 -14.62 18.97 -10.13
CA GLY A 605 -15.98 19.16 -10.62
C GLY A 605 -16.19 18.64 -12.05
N ILE A 606 -15.35 17.73 -12.53
CA ILE A 606 -15.43 17.18 -13.88
C ILE A 606 -16.58 16.18 -13.97
N LYS A 607 -17.51 16.42 -14.90
CA LYS A 607 -18.65 15.53 -15.20
C LYS A 607 -18.62 14.97 -16.62
N HIS A 608 -17.58 15.30 -17.39
CA HIS A 608 -17.42 14.89 -18.78
C HIS A 608 -16.04 14.25 -18.96
N ARG A 609 -15.99 12.94 -19.20
CA ARG A 609 -14.76 12.18 -19.41
C ARG A 609 -14.58 11.84 -20.88
N PHE A 610 -13.41 12.12 -21.43
CA PHE A 610 -13.08 11.85 -22.84
C PHE A 610 -12.06 10.72 -22.94
N LEU A 611 -12.35 9.75 -23.81
CA LEU A 611 -11.51 8.60 -24.11
C LEU A 611 -11.28 8.53 -25.62
N GLY A 612 -10.12 8.04 -26.05
CA GLY A 612 -9.92 7.65 -27.44
C GLY A 612 -10.57 6.30 -27.73
N GLU A 613 -11.10 6.14 -28.95
CA GLU A 613 -11.52 4.84 -29.47
C GLU A 613 -10.33 3.89 -29.59
N GLU A 614 -10.59 2.60 -29.46
CA GLU A 614 -9.56 1.54 -29.49
C GLU A 614 -10.04 0.40 -30.36
N GLU A 615 -9.11 -0.41 -30.87
CA GLU A 615 -9.45 -1.54 -31.73
C GLU A 615 -10.43 -2.49 -31.00
N PRO A 616 -11.56 -2.87 -31.63
CA PRO A 616 -12.56 -3.73 -31.01
C PRO A 616 -11.95 -5.03 -30.48
N GLY A 617 -12.22 -5.35 -29.22
CA GLY A 617 -11.71 -6.56 -28.58
C GLY A 617 -10.27 -6.45 -28.07
N SER A 618 -9.58 -5.33 -28.32
CA SER A 618 -8.30 -5.04 -27.67
C SER A 618 -8.45 -4.89 -26.15
N PHE A 619 -7.33 -4.96 -25.44
CA PHE A 619 -7.28 -4.72 -24.01
C PHE A 619 -7.85 -3.35 -23.63
N THR A 620 -7.47 -2.31 -24.37
CA THR A 620 -7.88 -0.93 -24.10
C THR A 620 -9.37 -0.69 -24.41
N ASP A 621 -9.94 -1.41 -25.37
CA ASP A 621 -11.40 -1.38 -25.64
C ASP A 621 -12.22 -1.98 -24.49
N ARG A 622 -11.76 -3.12 -23.93
CA ARG A 622 -12.35 -3.70 -22.71
C ARG A 622 -12.24 -2.75 -21.52
N TYR A 623 -11.09 -2.08 -21.37
CA TYR A 623 -10.90 -1.04 -20.37
C TYR A 623 -11.88 0.12 -20.55
N ASN A 624 -12.04 0.65 -21.77
CA ASN A 624 -13.00 1.73 -22.07
C ASN A 624 -14.44 1.32 -21.69
N SER A 625 -14.82 0.06 -21.93
CA SER A 625 -16.13 -0.46 -21.55
C SER A 625 -16.35 -0.50 -20.03
N LEU A 626 -15.30 -0.82 -19.26
CA LEU A 626 -15.36 -0.82 -17.80
C LEU A 626 -15.37 0.61 -17.24
N VAL A 627 -14.57 1.52 -17.81
CA VAL A 627 -14.64 2.95 -17.48
C VAL A 627 -16.04 3.50 -17.67
N LYS A 628 -16.73 3.16 -18.77
CA LYS A 628 -18.13 3.58 -18.99
C LYS A 628 -19.06 3.11 -17.87
N LYS A 629 -18.94 1.86 -17.44
CA LYS A 629 -19.76 1.31 -16.34
C LYS A 629 -19.46 2.03 -15.03
N ALA A 630 -18.19 2.28 -14.73
CA ALA A 630 -17.76 2.91 -13.50
C ALA A 630 -18.16 4.40 -13.43
N ALA A 631 -17.92 5.15 -14.50
CA ALA A 631 -18.27 6.56 -14.64
C ALA A 631 -19.79 6.79 -14.49
N ALA A 632 -20.61 5.88 -15.03
CA ALA A 632 -22.06 5.94 -14.90
C ALA A 632 -22.52 5.89 -13.43
N LEU A 633 -21.85 5.10 -12.58
CA LEU A 633 -22.15 5.03 -11.15
C LEU A 633 -21.85 6.35 -10.41
N GLN A 634 -20.98 7.20 -10.98
CA GLN A 634 -20.57 8.49 -10.40
C GLN A 634 -21.25 9.70 -11.08
N GLY A 635 -22.20 9.45 -11.99
CA GLY A 635 -22.85 10.49 -12.77
C GLY A 635 -21.92 11.23 -13.73
N ILE A 636 -20.83 10.59 -14.17
CA ILE A 636 -19.91 11.13 -15.17
C ILE A 636 -20.31 10.62 -16.56
N LYS A 637 -20.45 11.55 -17.51
CA LYS A 637 -20.74 11.23 -18.91
C LYS A 637 -19.43 10.95 -19.66
N VAL A 638 -19.34 9.77 -20.27
CA VAL A 638 -18.17 9.35 -21.05
C VAL A 638 -18.39 9.57 -22.53
N TYR A 639 -17.42 10.18 -23.19
CA TYR A 639 -17.35 10.41 -24.63
C TYR A 639 -16.18 9.61 -25.19
N VAL A 640 -16.46 8.69 -26.12
CA VAL A 640 -15.42 7.97 -26.85
C VAL A 640 -15.25 8.65 -28.20
N ILE A 641 -14.07 9.20 -28.42
CA ILE A 641 -13.73 9.99 -29.60
C ILE A 641 -12.99 9.10 -30.59
N PRO A 642 -13.42 9.07 -31.87
CA PRO A 642 -12.70 8.34 -32.91
C PRO A 642 -11.23 8.71 -32.96
N ARG A 643 -10.36 7.73 -33.21
CA ARG A 643 -8.90 7.96 -33.26
C ARG A 643 -8.54 8.94 -34.38
N SER A 644 -7.59 9.83 -34.09
CA SER A 644 -6.93 10.63 -35.14
C SER A 644 -6.13 9.72 -36.07
N LEU A 645 -6.23 9.97 -37.38
CA LEU A 645 -5.51 9.26 -38.41
C LEU A 645 -4.43 10.16 -39.03
N ASP A 646 -3.33 9.57 -39.47
CA ASP A 646 -2.33 10.25 -40.29
C ASP A 646 -2.83 10.46 -41.73
N ALA A 647 -2.03 11.14 -42.56
CA ALA A 647 -2.34 11.37 -43.97
C ALA A 647 -2.51 10.08 -44.81
N LYS A 648 -2.08 8.93 -44.28
CA LYS A 648 -2.20 7.60 -44.91
C LYS A 648 -3.32 6.76 -44.31
N GLY A 649 -4.12 7.33 -43.40
CA GLY A 649 -5.24 6.64 -42.74
C GLY A 649 -4.84 5.71 -41.60
N LYS A 650 -3.59 5.78 -41.10
CA LYS A 650 -3.12 4.97 -39.96
C LYS A 650 -3.38 5.69 -38.65
N VAL A 651 -3.75 4.94 -37.62
CA VAL A 651 -4.00 5.48 -36.26
C VAL A 651 -2.74 6.12 -35.69
N ILE A 652 -2.87 7.37 -35.25
CA ILE A 652 -1.84 8.10 -34.52
C ILE A 652 -1.87 7.67 -33.04
N SER A 653 -0.77 7.08 -32.54
CA SER A 653 -0.65 6.64 -31.16
C SER A 653 0.80 6.71 -30.63
N ALA A 654 0.96 6.69 -29.31
CA ALA A 654 2.29 6.59 -28.70
C ALA A 654 2.97 5.25 -29.05
N THR A 655 2.20 4.17 -29.18
CA THR A 655 2.72 2.86 -29.61
C THR A 655 3.21 2.90 -31.05
N SER A 656 2.52 3.60 -31.95
CA SER A 656 2.98 3.72 -33.34
C SER A 656 4.29 4.51 -33.44
N PHE A 657 4.54 5.47 -32.54
CA PHE A 657 5.83 6.15 -32.44
C PHE A 657 6.94 5.21 -31.93
N ARG A 658 6.70 4.50 -30.82
CA ARG A 658 7.69 3.56 -30.25
C ARG A 658 8.09 2.42 -31.19
N ASN A 659 7.24 2.08 -32.15
CA ASN A 659 7.54 1.08 -33.17
C ASN A 659 8.34 1.66 -34.37
N VAL A 660 8.62 2.96 -34.39
CA VAL A 660 9.53 3.57 -35.37
C VAL A 660 10.96 3.24 -34.90
N SER A 661 11.63 2.35 -35.62
CA SER A 661 12.94 1.82 -35.24
C SER A 661 14.08 2.84 -35.35
N GLU A 662 13.96 3.82 -36.25
CA GLU A 662 14.95 4.87 -36.50
C GLU A 662 14.23 6.16 -36.93
N PHE A 663 14.57 7.30 -36.30
CA PHE A 663 14.09 8.63 -36.72
C PHE A 663 15.21 9.66 -36.57
N ASP A 664 15.59 10.28 -37.69
CA ASP A 664 16.71 11.22 -37.75
C ASP A 664 16.22 12.67 -37.76
N ASN A 665 15.07 12.93 -38.40
CA ASN A 665 14.54 14.27 -38.55
C ASN A 665 13.02 14.32 -38.31
N TYR A 666 12.49 15.53 -38.10
CA TYR A 666 11.07 15.70 -37.75
C TYR A 666 10.12 15.17 -38.83
N ASN A 667 10.49 15.19 -40.12
CA ASN A 667 9.60 14.71 -41.19
C ASN A 667 9.25 13.23 -41.07
N ASP A 668 10.09 12.44 -40.39
CA ASP A 668 9.89 11.01 -40.19
C ASP A 668 8.69 10.74 -39.27
N VAL A 669 8.38 11.69 -38.38
CA VAL A 669 7.40 11.52 -37.30
C VAL A 669 6.38 12.65 -37.19
N LYS A 670 6.40 13.63 -38.10
CA LYS A 670 5.51 14.82 -38.09
C LYS A 670 4.01 14.50 -38.08
N ASP A 671 3.65 13.34 -38.62
CA ASP A 671 2.25 12.90 -38.63
C ASP A 671 1.83 12.36 -37.24
N ILE A 672 2.80 11.94 -36.42
CA ILE A 672 2.57 11.32 -35.11
C ILE A 672 2.83 12.31 -33.96
N LEU A 673 3.89 13.11 -34.05
CA LEU A 673 4.32 14.08 -33.05
C LEU A 673 4.29 15.49 -33.61
N SER A 674 4.16 16.46 -32.71
CA SER A 674 4.43 17.86 -33.03
C SER A 674 5.93 18.11 -33.08
N TYR A 675 6.31 19.27 -33.65
CA TYR A 675 7.71 19.68 -33.69
C TYR A 675 8.25 19.87 -32.28
N GLU A 676 7.43 20.41 -31.38
CA GLU A 676 7.77 20.66 -29.99
C GLU A 676 8.05 19.36 -29.22
N THR A 677 7.22 18.33 -29.38
CA THR A 677 7.48 17.02 -28.78
C THR A 677 8.76 16.40 -29.35
N PHE A 678 8.95 16.49 -30.67
CA PHE A 678 10.15 15.96 -31.34
C PHE A 678 11.43 16.64 -30.83
N SER A 679 11.44 17.97 -30.78
CA SER A 679 12.59 18.74 -30.29
C SER A 679 12.86 18.45 -28.83
N TYR A 680 11.83 18.39 -27.96
CA TYR A 680 12.02 18.04 -26.55
C TYR A 680 12.68 16.66 -26.38
N ILE A 681 12.27 15.66 -27.19
CA ILE A 681 12.86 14.32 -27.19
C ILE A 681 14.35 14.37 -27.61
N LYS A 682 14.69 15.12 -28.66
CA LYS A 682 16.07 15.25 -29.15
C LYS A 682 16.96 16.03 -28.18
N ASP A 683 16.49 17.15 -27.66
CA ASP A 683 17.26 18.05 -26.79
C ASP A 683 17.58 17.42 -25.42
N ASN A 684 16.77 16.46 -24.97
CA ASN A 684 16.95 15.75 -23.70
C ASN A 684 17.45 14.30 -23.88
N ASP A 685 17.91 13.93 -25.07
CA ASP A 685 18.45 12.59 -25.40
C ASP A 685 17.54 11.43 -24.93
N ILE A 686 16.22 11.58 -25.09
CA ILE A 686 15.25 10.60 -24.58
C ILE A 686 15.26 9.34 -25.44
N VAL A 687 15.63 8.21 -24.85
CA VAL A 687 15.65 6.89 -25.51
C VAL A 687 14.38 6.10 -25.18
N PHE A 688 13.73 5.59 -26.23
CA PHE A 688 12.55 4.73 -26.12
C PHE A 688 12.99 3.27 -26.26
N PHE A 689 12.79 2.47 -25.21
CA PHE A 689 12.94 1.00 -25.21
C PHE A 689 11.58 0.31 -25.22
#